data_AF-A0A813NKF1-F1
#
_entry.id   AF-A0A813NKF1-F1
#
_cell.length_a   1.000
_cell.length_b   1.000
_cell.length_c   1.000
_cell.angle_alpha   90.00
_cell.angle_beta   90.00
_cell.angle_gamma   90.00
#
_symmetry.space_group_name_H-M   'P 1'
#
loop_
_entity.id
_entity.type
_entity.pdbx_description
1 polymer ?
#
loop_
_entity_poly.entity_id
_entity_poly.type
_entity_poly.pdbx_seq_one_letter_code
_entity_poly.pdbx_strand_id
1 'polypeptide(L)'
;MNGIFKCEGCCQTFCYKHTTEHRFLLNCQLEDIIHEHENVYHLFYETKQQSPLLHEHVNRWEKESVTKIKQLAQETREQINQWSQLQRQNTKEKFNKISKELEKARGAYEYLEKDLNRWRIQLEQLQYDIVSLPPTIVIHEEQNSSLINTISLSKIDQQLALNDSLTSNSEHIEFDDNHHIAMHCGPYRTPSYVTGTQEYLSGKHLIRLFISKKTSDFILSFNVMPKLMDTPYHSSEWSTYGWQSDDCVNPPRSKSTTEKYLPDLKNQTKFHIELLLDCDKHQLSYFNEITKRRREIEIDVAKCPLPWKLHFYLYDIGDSTPCVTCGNKGVGIFRCEGCLQVFCRKHLNEHRDALSHQLDEIVLEHDTLQQTICENTKAAEKQHPVLKQIDQWEKEAIQKIQLLTEELRRQVKQLTDTQRVSKKLHELAERLQIARIDDDYVETDLNTWKTTLQELQNDMTAFTPLLSIHEHPSQILVSKVVLSVPKDRVKQEKFGKPYGSVRIEGNNLIAAHCGTKNGTALVRGVGEYSSGIHKIRFLFKKSDIDYITSFGIVSKLMSLDLKTSDSSYKCYGWNSNDSTCAPGADQLQCKNLQDMIGQAVFEIELTLDCDNRRISYINQRTQNRRELNIDITKCPFPWQVHFYLYEIGDCVRLLPVM
;
A
#
# COMPACT_ATOMS: atom_id res chain seq x y z
N MET A 1 -47.00 70.91 56.74
CA MET A 1 -46.27 71.53 55.63
C MET A 1 -46.50 70.65 54.42
N ASN A 2 -47.07 71.19 53.34
CA ASN A 2 -47.54 70.36 52.24
C ASN A 2 -46.41 70.16 51.23
N GLY A 3 -46.16 68.92 50.82
CA GLY A 3 -45.34 68.65 49.64
C GLY A 3 -46.02 69.27 48.42
N ILE A 4 -45.26 70.00 47.60
CA ILE A 4 -45.82 70.80 46.49
C ILE A 4 -45.78 69.98 45.18
N PHE A 5 -44.92 68.98 45.11
CA PHE A 5 -44.79 68.08 43.96
C PHE A 5 -44.68 66.63 44.42
N LYS A 6 -45.26 65.70 43.66
CA LYS A 6 -45.05 64.26 43.81
C LYS A 6 -44.47 63.74 42.51
N CYS A 7 -43.32 63.09 42.55
CA CYS A 7 -42.79 62.38 41.38
C CYS A 7 -43.58 61.07 41.20
N GLU A 8 -43.94 60.73 39.96
CA GLU A 8 -44.70 59.50 39.70
C GLU A 8 -43.80 58.26 39.67
N GLY A 9 -42.57 58.36 39.14
CA GLY A 9 -41.65 57.23 39.01
C GLY A 9 -41.12 56.70 40.36
N CYS A 10 -40.48 57.54 41.20
CA CYS A 10 -40.10 57.12 42.57
C CYS A 10 -41.25 57.19 43.59
N CYS A 11 -42.43 57.69 43.21
CA CYS A 11 -43.59 57.92 44.09
C CYS A 11 -43.38 58.88 45.28
N GLN A 12 -42.21 59.54 45.41
CA GLN A 12 -41.89 60.42 46.54
C GLN A 12 -42.47 61.84 46.39
N THR A 13 -42.70 62.52 47.52
CA THR A 13 -43.17 63.91 47.58
C THR A 13 -42.05 64.86 47.98
N PHE A 14 -41.83 65.91 47.18
CA PHE A 14 -40.74 66.87 47.35
C PHE A 14 -41.26 68.29 47.70
N CYS A 15 -40.39 69.08 48.33
CA CYS A 15 -40.52 70.54 48.37
C CYS A 15 -39.70 71.15 47.23
N TYR A 16 -40.03 72.38 46.82
CA TYR A 16 -39.49 73.05 45.63
C TYR A 16 -37.96 72.87 45.42
N LYS A 17 -37.14 73.10 46.46
CA LYS A 17 -35.67 72.94 46.39
C LYS A 17 -35.24 71.49 46.12
N HIS A 18 -35.86 70.53 46.81
CA HIS A 18 -35.54 69.12 46.60
C HIS A 18 -36.09 68.60 45.26
N THR A 19 -37.17 69.20 44.70
CA THR A 19 -37.63 68.89 43.34
C THR A 19 -36.55 69.25 42.30
N THR A 20 -35.90 70.42 42.43
CA THR A 20 -34.81 70.82 41.52
C THR A 20 -33.55 69.96 41.68
N GLU A 21 -33.19 69.57 42.90
CA GLU A 21 -32.06 68.65 43.15
C GLU A 21 -32.34 67.24 42.62
N HIS A 22 -33.60 66.80 42.75
CA HIS A 22 -34.07 65.53 42.20
C HIS A 22 -34.03 65.52 40.66
N ARG A 23 -34.54 66.57 39.99
CA ARG A 23 -34.46 66.71 38.52
C ARG A 23 -33.01 66.67 38.02
N PHE A 24 -32.10 67.35 38.72
CA PHE A 24 -30.67 67.32 38.39
C PHE A 24 -30.07 65.90 38.45
N LEU A 25 -30.43 65.10 39.46
CA LEU A 25 -29.97 63.71 39.56
C LEU A 25 -30.54 62.82 38.45
N LEU A 26 -31.80 63.01 38.04
CA LEU A 26 -32.39 62.30 36.90
C LEU A 26 -31.68 62.68 35.59
N ASN A 27 -31.32 63.95 35.40
CA ASN A 27 -30.57 64.39 34.22
C ASN A 27 -29.16 63.77 34.17
N CYS A 28 -28.46 63.66 35.30
CA CYS A 28 -27.17 62.95 35.35
C CYS A 28 -27.31 61.48 34.92
N GLN A 29 -28.35 60.77 35.39
CA GLN A 29 -28.63 59.39 34.99
C GLN A 29 -28.99 59.25 33.50
N LEU A 30 -29.63 60.27 32.90
CA LEU A 30 -29.91 60.30 31.47
C LEU A 30 -28.63 60.43 30.64
N GLU A 31 -27.70 61.32 31.03
CA GLU A 31 -26.39 61.46 30.38
C GLU A 31 -25.54 60.17 30.50
N ASP A 32 -25.55 59.50 31.66
CA ASP A 32 -24.89 58.19 31.83
C ASP A 32 -25.46 57.13 30.87
N ILE A 33 -26.79 57.07 30.70
CA ILE A 33 -27.45 56.13 29.78
C ILE A 33 -27.17 56.46 28.31
N ILE A 34 -27.08 57.74 27.95
CA ILE A 34 -26.66 58.18 26.61
C ILE A 34 -25.22 57.71 26.34
N HIS A 35 -24.31 57.84 27.31
CA HIS A 35 -22.95 57.37 27.13
C HIS A 35 -22.83 55.84 27.09
N GLU A 36 -23.61 55.10 27.88
CA GLU A 36 -23.70 53.63 27.76
C GLU A 36 -24.22 53.22 26.35
N HIS A 37 -25.17 53.97 25.77
CA HIS A 37 -25.66 53.75 24.41
C HIS A 37 -24.56 53.97 23.34
N GLU A 38 -23.81 55.07 23.42
CA GLU A 38 -22.70 55.37 22.49
C GLU A 38 -21.65 54.25 22.49
N ASN A 39 -21.24 53.77 23.67
CA ASN A 39 -20.27 52.69 23.80
C ASN A 39 -20.77 51.36 23.18
N VAL A 40 -22.05 51.02 23.39
CA VAL A 40 -22.68 49.85 22.76
C VAL A 40 -22.80 50.03 21.24
N TYR A 41 -23.05 51.25 20.75
CA TYR A 41 -23.10 51.57 19.32
C TYR A 41 -21.71 51.47 18.63
N HIS A 42 -20.62 51.79 19.35
CA HIS A 42 -19.26 51.57 18.86
C HIS A 42 -18.92 50.07 18.70
N LEU A 43 -19.17 49.25 19.73
CA LEU A 43 -18.96 47.79 19.69
C LEU A 43 -19.76 47.11 18.56
N PHE A 44 -20.98 47.60 18.31
CA PHE A 44 -21.81 47.17 17.19
C PHE A 44 -21.14 47.46 15.83
N TYR A 45 -20.55 48.64 15.67
CA TYR A 45 -19.90 49.05 14.42
C TYR A 45 -18.63 48.25 14.12
N GLU A 46 -17.80 47.96 15.14
CA GLU A 46 -16.61 47.11 15.01
C GLU A 46 -16.98 45.68 14.62
N THR A 47 -17.97 45.08 15.31
CA THR A 47 -18.47 43.74 15.00
C THR A 47 -18.98 43.65 13.55
N LYS A 48 -19.68 44.70 13.08
CA LYS A 48 -20.22 44.80 11.72
C LYS A 48 -19.13 44.89 10.64
N GLN A 49 -17.92 45.35 10.95
CA GLN A 49 -16.78 45.36 10.03
C GLN A 49 -16.14 43.99 9.83
N GLN A 50 -16.33 43.02 10.74
CA GLN A 50 -15.75 41.68 10.61
C GLN A 50 -16.53 40.76 9.66
N SER A 51 -17.85 40.95 9.54
CA SER A 51 -18.72 40.14 8.66
C SER A 51 -18.27 40.11 7.18
N PRO A 52 -17.95 41.26 6.53
CA PRO A 52 -17.40 41.26 5.17
C PRO A 52 -16.12 40.44 5.00
N LEU A 53 -15.21 40.46 6.00
CA LEU A 53 -13.93 39.74 5.94
C LEU A 53 -14.14 38.22 6.00
N LEU A 54 -15.10 37.74 6.79
CA LEU A 54 -15.48 36.32 6.84
C LEU A 54 -16.10 35.87 5.51
N HIS A 55 -17.00 36.66 4.93
CA HIS A 55 -17.57 36.39 3.62
C HIS A 55 -16.49 36.40 2.51
N GLU A 56 -15.53 37.32 2.54
CA GLU A 56 -14.42 37.33 1.59
C GLU A 56 -13.53 36.10 1.74
N HIS A 57 -13.26 35.66 2.99
CA HIS A 57 -12.47 34.46 3.26
C HIS A 57 -13.14 33.18 2.71
N VAL A 58 -14.46 33.02 2.91
CA VAL A 58 -15.23 31.89 2.34
C VAL A 58 -15.23 31.94 0.81
N ASN A 59 -15.40 33.12 0.20
CA ASN A 59 -15.37 33.29 -1.26
C ASN A 59 -13.98 33.01 -1.85
N ARG A 60 -12.92 33.40 -1.15
CA ARG A 60 -11.52 33.15 -1.54
C ARG A 60 -11.21 31.65 -1.47
N TRP A 61 -11.59 31.00 -0.37
CA TRP A 61 -11.43 29.56 -0.19
C TRP A 61 -12.21 28.74 -1.22
N GLU A 62 -13.45 29.12 -1.54
CA GLU A 62 -14.24 28.48 -2.60
C GLU A 62 -13.50 28.52 -3.94
N LYS A 63 -13.03 29.71 -4.33
CA LYS A 63 -12.31 29.92 -5.59
C LYS A 63 -11.01 29.12 -5.64
N GLU A 64 -10.22 29.14 -4.57
CA GLU A 64 -8.97 28.37 -4.48
C GLU A 64 -9.23 26.86 -4.51
N SER A 65 -10.26 26.37 -3.82
CA SER A 65 -10.61 24.95 -3.75
C SER A 65 -11.15 24.41 -5.08
N VAL A 66 -11.99 25.17 -5.77
CA VAL A 66 -12.43 24.85 -7.14
C VAL A 66 -11.24 24.86 -8.11
N THR A 67 -10.28 25.78 -7.95
CA THR A 67 -9.05 25.78 -8.77
C THR A 67 -8.17 24.56 -8.48
N LYS A 68 -7.96 24.18 -7.20
CA LYS A 68 -7.22 22.97 -6.79
C LYS A 68 -7.84 21.69 -7.41
N ILE A 69 -9.16 21.55 -7.40
CA ILE A 69 -9.85 20.41 -8.02
C ILE A 69 -9.66 20.40 -9.53
N LYS A 70 -9.84 21.53 -10.22
CA LYS A 70 -9.63 21.63 -11.68
C LYS A 70 -8.19 21.29 -12.06
N GLN A 71 -7.22 21.77 -11.29
CA GLN A 71 -5.81 21.46 -11.47
C GLN A 71 -5.55 19.96 -11.25
N LEU A 72 -5.99 19.35 -10.14
CA LEU A 72 -5.79 17.91 -9.94
C LEU A 72 -6.50 17.08 -11.01
N ALA A 73 -7.71 17.44 -11.42
CA ALA A 73 -8.44 16.76 -12.49
C ALA A 73 -7.64 16.80 -13.81
N GLN A 74 -7.03 17.95 -14.14
CA GLN A 74 -6.16 18.09 -15.30
C GLN A 74 -4.85 17.30 -15.17
N GLU A 75 -4.14 17.41 -14.05
CA GLU A 75 -2.92 16.63 -13.77
C GLU A 75 -3.18 15.12 -13.82
N THR A 76 -4.35 14.68 -13.34
CA THR A 76 -4.78 13.27 -13.36
C THR A 76 -5.11 12.80 -14.79
N ARG A 77 -5.78 13.63 -15.59
CA ARG A 77 -6.00 13.38 -17.04
C ARG A 77 -4.66 13.27 -17.77
N GLU A 78 -3.72 14.16 -17.48
CA GLU A 78 -2.38 14.16 -18.08
C GLU A 78 -1.57 12.93 -17.66
N GLN A 79 -1.61 12.52 -16.39
CA GLN A 79 -0.98 11.27 -15.92
C GLN A 79 -1.56 10.03 -16.60
N ILE A 80 -2.90 9.92 -16.76
CA ILE A 80 -3.52 8.83 -17.54
C ILE A 80 -3.02 8.85 -18.99
N ASN A 81 -2.98 10.02 -19.63
CA ASN A 81 -2.56 10.15 -21.02
C ASN A 81 -1.07 9.80 -21.21
N GLN A 82 -0.19 10.30 -20.36
CA GLN A 82 1.25 9.98 -20.35
C GLN A 82 1.49 8.49 -20.09
N TRP A 83 0.82 7.90 -19.09
CA TRP A 83 0.90 6.47 -18.81
C TRP A 83 0.41 5.64 -20.02
N SER A 84 -0.72 6.02 -20.62
CA SER A 84 -1.28 5.35 -21.81
C SER A 84 -0.40 5.47 -23.05
N GLN A 85 0.34 6.58 -23.19
CA GLN A 85 1.36 6.75 -24.23
C GLN A 85 2.59 5.88 -23.94
N LEU A 86 3.08 5.88 -22.70
CA LEU A 86 4.24 5.10 -22.27
C LEU A 86 4.01 3.59 -22.40
N GLN A 87 2.83 3.08 -22.03
CA GLN A 87 2.49 1.66 -22.27
C GLN A 87 2.42 1.34 -23.76
N ARG A 88 1.80 2.20 -24.59
CA ARG A 88 1.76 2.01 -26.05
C ARG A 88 3.17 2.02 -26.66
N GLN A 89 4.07 2.89 -26.19
CA GLN A 89 5.46 2.93 -26.63
C GLN A 89 6.23 1.66 -26.18
N ASN A 90 6.15 1.28 -24.91
CA ASN A 90 6.81 0.10 -24.37
C ASN A 90 6.36 -1.19 -25.08
N THR A 91 5.05 -1.38 -25.28
CA THR A 91 4.50 -2.50 -26.05
C THR A 91 4.99 -2.49 -27.51
N LYS A 92 5.05 -1.32 -28.15
CA LYS A 92 5.58 -1.17 -29.53
C LYS A 92 7.09 -1.47 -29.61
N GLU A 93 7.87 -1.09 -28.61
CA GLU A 93 9.32 -1.33 -28.54
C GLU A 93 9.63 -2.81 -28.27
N LYS A 94 8.92 -3.45 -27.33
CA LYS A 94 8.93 -4.91 -27.12
C LYS A 94 8.59 -5.65 -28.42
N PHE A 95 7.49 -5.27 -29.07
CA PHE A 95 7.03 -5.89 -30.31
C PHE A 95 8.09 -5.77 -31.41
N ASN A 96 8.54 -4.54 -31.72
CA ASN A 96 9.59 -4.27 -32.72
C ASN A 96 10.91 -5.00 -32.43
N LYS A 97 11.25 -5.26 -31.16
CA LYS A 97 12.42 -6.04 -30.78
C LYS A 97 12.24 -7.51 -31.19
N ILE A 98 11.08 -8.12 -30.88
CA ILE A 98 10.78 -9.50 -31.29
C ILE A 98 10.73 -9.61 -32.81
N SER A 99 10.11 -8.66 -33.52
CA SER A 99 10.10 -8.66 -35.00
C SER A 99 11.51 -8.76 -35.58
N LYS A 100 12.44 -7.93 -35.08
CA LYS A 100 13.86 -7.93 -35.51
C LYS A 100 14.62 -9.19 -35.11
N GLU A 101 14.32 -9.76 -33.93
CA GLU A 101 14.92 -11.04 -33.50
C GLU A 101 14.45 -12.20 -34.40
N LEU A 102 13.16 -12.27 -34.71
CA LEU A 102 12.57 -13.26 -35.62
C LEU A 102 13.09 -13.11 -37.05
N GLU A 103 13.11 -11.89 -37.61
CA GLU A 103 13.69 -11.58 -38.93
C GLU A 103 15.14 -12.06 -39.03
N LYS A 104 15.98 -11.71 -38.03
CA LYS A 104 17.39 -12.10 -37.99
C LYS A 104 17.55 -13.63 -37.87
N ALA A 105 16.83 -14.26 -36.96
CA ALA A 105 16.92 -15.69 -36.72
C ALA A 105 16.46 -16.52 -37.93
N ARG A 106 15.37 -16.09 -38.59
CA ARG A 106 14.85 -16.72 -39.82
C ARG A 106 15.81 -16.53 -41.00
N GLY A 107 16.45 -15.36 -41.12
CA GLY A 107 17.46 -15.09 -42.15
C GLY A 107 18.77 -15.85 -41.97
N ALA A 108 19.17 -16.12 -40.71
CA ALA A 108 20.44 -16.81 -40.39
C ALA A 108 20.31 -18.33 -40.20
N TYR A 109 19.10 -18.86 -39.96
CA TYR A 109 18.85 -20.22 -39.46
C TYR A 109 19.46 -20.51 -38.06
N GLU A 110 19.85 -19.45 -37.33
CA GLU A 110 20.51 -19.50 -36.02
C GLU A 110 19.51 -19.32 -34.86
N TYR A 111 18.82 -20.41 -34.50
CA TYR A 111 17.93 -20.49 -33.33
C TYR A 111 17.94 -21.89 -32.71
N LEU A 112 17.46 -22.02 -31.46
CA LEU A 112 17.34 -23.26 -30.68
C LEU A 112 16.00 -23.30 -29.93
N GLU A 113 15.65 -24.42 -29.30
CA GLU A 113 14.40 -24.55 -28.52
C GLU A 113 14.25 -23.48 -27.43
N LYS A 114 15.37 -23.07 -26.81
CA LYS A 114 15.39 -21.99 -25.81
C LYS A 114 14.99 -20.63 -26.42
N ASP A 115 15.28 -20.40 -27.69
CA ASP A 115 14.94 -19.18 -28.40
C ASP A 115 13.49 -19.19 -28.86
N LEU A 116 13.01 -20.30 -29.44
CA LEU A 116 11.60 -20.45 -29.83
C LEU A 116 10.67 -20.38 -28.61
N ASN A 117 11.00 -21.10 -27.53
CA ASN A 117 10.22 -21.07 -26.30
C ASN A 117 10.31 -19.70 -25.60
N ARG A 118 11.44 -18.98 -25.70
CA ARG A 118 11.54 -17.57 -25.26
C ARG A 118 10.60 -16.68 -26.07
N TRP A 119 10.62 -16.76 -27.40
CA TRP A 119 9.77 -15.92 -28.24
C TRP A 119 8.29 -16.24 -28.07
N ARG A 120 7.89 -17.51 -27.98
CA ARG A 120 6.50 -17.91 -27.66
C ARG A 120 6.06 -17.36 -26.30
N ILE A 121 6.85 -17.53 -25.23
CA ILE A 121 6.55 -16.93 -23.91
C ILE A 121 6.50 -15.40 -23.98
N GLN A 122 7.35 -14.74 -24.78
CA GLN A 122 7.33 -13.29 -24.96
C GLN A 122 6.12 -12.80 -25.77
N LEU A 123 5.63 -13.58 -26.75
CA LEU A 123 4.41 -13.30 -27.51
C LEU A 123 3.15 -13.56 -26.67
N GLU A 124 3.09 -14.67 -25.93
CA GLU A 124 2.05 -14.95 -24.93
C GLU A 124 2.00 -13.83 -23.87
N GLN A 125 3.15 -13.38 -23.38
CA GLN A 125 3.23 -12.31 -22.39
C GLN A 125 2.89 -10.95 -23.01
N LEU A 126 3.23 -10.68 -24.28
CA LEU A 126 2.75 -9.49 -24.99
C LEU A 126 1.24 -9.55 -25.23
N GLN A 127 0.69 -10.71 -25.61
CA GLN A 127 -0.75 -10.91 -25.77
C GLN A 127 -1.47 -10.65 -24.44
N TYR A 128 -0.93 -11.15 -23.33
CA TYR A 128 -1.44 -10.86 -22.00
C TYR A 128 -1.32 -9.37 -21.64
N ASP A 129 -0.15 -8.74 -21.85
CA ASP A 129 0.05 -7.31 -21.63
C ASP A 129 -0.94 -6.47 -22.48
N ILE A 130 -1.23 -6.88 -23.72
CA ILE A 130 -2.16 -6.20 -24.66
C ILE A 130 -3.63 -6.43 -24.29
N VAL A 131 -4.02 -7.63 -23.84
CA VAL A 131 -5.39 -7.93 -23.40
C VAL A 131 -5.67 -7.30 -22.02
N SER A 132 -4.64 -7.12 -21.19
CA SER A 132 -4.70 -6.41 -19.91
C SER A 132 -4.28 -4.93 -20.00
N LEU A 133 -4.16 -4.35 -21.21
CA LEU A 133 -3.92 -2.90 -21.40
C LEU A 133 -5.02 -1.98 -20.83
N PRO A 134 -6.26 -2.44 -20.58
CA PRO A 134 -7.13 -1.85 -19.58
C PRO A 134 -6.93 -2.61 -18.25
N PRO A 135 -5.87 -2.34 -17.45
CA PRO A 135 -6.00 -2.60 -16.03
C PRO A 135 -7.17 -1.72 -15.57
N THR A 136 -7.99 -2.23 -14.66
CA THR A 136 -9.06 -1.42 -14.09
C THR A 136 -8.42 -0.30 -13.26
N ILE A 137 -8.14 0.85 -13.90
CA ILE A 137 -7.69 2.07 -13.24
C ILE A 137 -8.90 2.58 -12.46
N VAL A 138 -9.07 2.03 -11.27
CA VAL A 138 -10.14 2.41 -10.36
C VAL A 138 -9.78 3.79 -9.84
N ILE A 139 -10.57 4.79 -10.19
CA ILE A 139 -10.59 6.02 -9.41
C ILE A 139 -11.23 5.67 -8.07
N HIS A 140 -10.42 5.75 -7.01
CA HIS A 140 -10.89 5.68 -5.65
C HIS A 140 -10.59 7.01 -4.97
N GLU A 141 -11.50 7.41 -4.09
CA GLU A 141 -11.27 8.50 -3.15
C GLU A 141 -10.36 7.97 -2.04
N GLU A 142 -9.16 8.55 -1.89
CA GLU A 142 -8.15 8.13 -0.92
C GLU A 142 -8.58 8.57 0.49
N GLN A 143 -9.24 7.67 1.23
CA GLN A 143 -10.01 7.98 2.45
C GLN A 143 -9.21 8.61 3.61
N ASN A 144 -7.87 8.57 3.57
CA ASN A 144 -6.98 9.15 4.56
C ASN A 144 -6.23 10.40 4.04
N SER A 145 -6.66 10.97 2.91
CA SER A 145 -5.90 11.96 2.14
C SER A 145 -6.82 13.08 1.66
N SER A 146 -6.76 14.22 2.34
CA SER A 146 -7.51 15.41 2.00
C SER A 146 -6.97 16.07 0.73
N LEU A 147 -7.80 16.25 -0.30
CA LEU A 147 -7.53 17.27 -1.33
C LEU A 147 -8.10 18.61 -0.86
N ILE A 148 -9.39 18.61 -0.51
CA ILE A 148 -10.08 19.73 0.11
C ILE A 148 -10.60 19.25 1.45
N ASN A 149 -9.99 19.78 2.52
CA ASN A 149 -10.50 19.62 3.87
C ASN A 149 -11.83 20.34 4.03
N THR A 150 -12.69 19.86 4.91
CA THR A 150 -13.83 20.62 5.41
C THR A 150 -13.29 21.85 6.14
N ILE A 151 -13.73 23.05 5.74
CA ILE A 151 -13.36 24.27 6.47
C ILE A 151 -14.06 24.33 7.82
N SER A 152 -13.25 24.14 8.85
CA SER A 152 -13.58 24.06 10.27
C SER A 152 -12.26 24.04 11.09
N LEU A 153 -12.33 24.26 12.41
CA LEU A 153 -11.24 24.87 13.21
C LEU A 153 -10.16 23.92 13.81
N SER A 154 -9.08 23.47 13.11
CA SER A 154 -7.80 22.91 13.71
C SER A 154 -6.69 22.49 12.68
N LYS A 155 -5.59 21.77 13.10
CA LYS A 155 -4.32 21.37 12.36
C LYS A 155 -3.58 20.19 13.10
N ILE A 156 -2.57 19.37 12.68
CA ILE A 156 -1.75 19.12 11.43
C ILE A 156 -1.00 17.71 11.43
N ASP A 157 -0.37 17.34 10.30
CA ASP A 157 0.48 16.17 9.83
C ASP A 157 1.91 15.95 10.45
N GLN A 158 2.85 15.00 10.09
CA GLN A 158 3.02 13.59 9.57
C GLN A 158 4.57 13.21 9.53
N GLN A 159 5.05 11.96 9.21
CA GLN A 159 6.25 11.60 8.33
C GLN A 159 6.88 10.14 8.38
N LEU A 160 7.93 9.85 7.55
CA LEU A 160 8.46 8.54 7.03
C LEU A 160 10.02 8.48 6.75
N ALA A 161 10.62 7.37 6.20
CA ALA A 161 12.10 7.13 6.00
C ALA A 161 12.55 6.30 4.72
N LEU A 162 13.87 5.95 4.54
CA LEU A 162 14.59 5.60 3.24
C LEU A 162 15.52 4.31 3.18
N ASN A 163 16.23 4.02 2.05
CA ASN A 163 17.05 2.77 1.71
C ASN A 163 18.34 2.98 0.80
N ASP A 164 19.15 1.92 0.45
CA ASP A 164 20.58 1.93 -0.07
C ASP A 164 21.03 0.71 -1.02
N SER A 165 22.25 0.69 -1.69
CA SER A 165 22.66 -0.19 -2.87
C SER A 165 24.11 -0.87 -2.96
N LEU A 166 24.61 -1.35 -4.15
CA LEU A 166 25.87 -2.17 -4.41
C LEU A 166 26.70 -1.84 -5.71
N THR A 167 27.89 -2.47 -5.95
CA THR A 167 28.75 -2.43 -7.19
C THR A 167 29.66 -3.67 -7.45
N SER A 168 30.40 -3.74 -8.58
CA SER A 168 31.46 -4.76 -8.90
C SER A 168 32.54 -4.19 -9.85
N ASN A 169 33.70 -4.87 -9.94
CA ASN A 169 34.81 -4.60 -10.85
C ASN A 169 35.06 -5.73 -11.90
N SER A 170 34.18 -6.74 -12.01
CA SER A 170 34.38 -7.89 -12.92
C SER A 170 33.47 -7.78 -14.15
N GLU A 171 34.06 -7.93 -15.35
CA GLU A 171 33.35 -8.01 -16.65
C GLU A 171 32.45 -9.26 -16.81
N HIS A 172 32.29 -10.04 -15.75
CA HIS A 172 31.44 -11.22 -15.67
C HIS A 172 30.32 -11.05 -14.63
N ILE A 173 30.11 -9.83 -14.11
CA ILE A 173 29.00 -9.49 -13.22
C ILE A 173 28.05 -8.51 -13.90
N GLU A 174 26.76 -8.88 -13.94
CA GLU A 174 25.66 -8.00 -14.36
C GLU A 174 24.82 -7.59 -13.14
N PHE A 175 24.24 -6.38 -13.17
CA PHE A 175 23.37 -5.84 -12.10
C PHE A 175 21.92 -5.67 -12.57
N ASP A 176 20.99 -5.58 -11.62
CA ASP A 176 19.68 -4.95 -11.87
C ASP A 176 19.77 -3.42 -11.83
N ASP A 177 18.73 -2.74 -12.29
CA ASP A 177 18.73 -1.26 -12.46
C ASP A 177 19.10 -0.51 -11.17
N ASN A 178 18.66 -1.02 -10.01
CA ASN A 178 18.93 -0.40 -8.69
C ASN A 178 20.29 -0.80 -8.11
N HIS A 179 21.03 -1.72 -8.75
CA HIS A 179 22.26 -2.32 -8.23
C HIS A 179 22.05 -3.00 -6.86
N HIS A 180 20.94 -3.72 -6.67
CA HIS A 180 20.63 -4.51 -5.46
C HIS A 180 20.83 -6.01 -5.68
N ILE A 181 20.88 -6.45 -6.95
CA ILE A 181 21.09 -7.83 -7.40
C ILE A 181 22.35 -7.87 -8.26
N ALA A 182 23.22 -8.84 -8.02
CA ALA A 182 24.38 -9.12 -8.86
C ALA A 182 24.29 -10.57 -9.41
N MET A 183 24.53 -10.76 -10.70
CA MET A 183 24.52 -12.06 -11.38
C MET A 183 25.89 -12.36 -11.98
N HIS A 184 26.33 -13.62 -11.91
CA HIS A 184 27.55 -14.07 -12.61
C HIS A 184 27.20 -14.64 -13.98
N CYS A 185 27.80 -14.06 -15.02
CA CYS A 185 27.56 -14.36 -16.43
C CYS A 185 28.86 -14.78 -17.16
N GLY A 186 29.94 -15.03 -16.42
CA GLY A 186 31.25 -15.39 -16.98
C GLY A 186 31.34 -16.86 -17.42
N PRO A 187 32.30 -17.20 -18.31
CA PRO A 187 32.47 -18.57 -18.79
C PRO A 187 32.99 -19.52 -17.69
N TYR A 188 32.81 -20.82 -17.94
CA TYR A 188 33.16 -21.92 -17.03
C TYR A 188 34.54 -21.74 -16.38
N ARG A 189 34.57 -21.72 -15.04
CA ARG A 189 35.75 -21.54 -14.17
C ARG A 189 36.36 -20.14 -14.08
N THR A 190 35.65 -19.08 -14.50
CA THR A 190 36.10 -17.69 -14.23
C THR A 190 35.68 -17.21 -12.83
N PRO A 191 36.62 -16.72 -11.99
CA PRO A 191 36.30 -16.11 -10.70
C PRO A 191 35.83 -14.65 -10.88
N SER A 192 34.84 -14.25 -10.10
CA SER A 192 34.34 -12.86 -10.09
C SER A 192 34.00 -12.37 -8.69
N TYR A 193 33.99 -11.04 -8.55
CA TYR A 193 33.93 -10.33 -7.27
C TYR A 193 32.78 -9.31 -7.27
N VAL A 194 32.15 -9.07 -6.13
CA VAL A 194 31.08 -8.05 -5.97
C VAL A 194 31.31 -7.31 -4.66
N THR A 195 31.07 -6.00 -4.63
CA THR A 195 31.37 -5.12 -3.50
C THR A 195 30.21 -4.21 -3.11
N GLY A 196 29.98 -4.01 -1.81
CA GLY A 196 29.06 -2.96 -1.34
C GLY A 196 29.60 -1.56 -1.67
N THR A 197 28.72 -0.63 -2.07
CA THR A 197 29.06 0.81 -2.18
C THR A 197 29.24 1.43 -0.80
N GLN A 198 28.33 1.08 0.11
CA GLN A 198 28.26 1.62 1.46
C GLN A 198 29.52 1.30 2.28
N GLU A 199 30.02 2.32 3.00
CA GLU A 199 31.24 2.24 3.80
C GLU A 199 30.91 2.20 5.29
N TYR A 200 31.21 1.07 5.93
CA TYR A 200 30.85 0.85 7.32
C TYR A 200 31.96 1.39 8.24
N LEU A 201 31.65 2.49 8.94
CA LEU A 201 32.57 3.25 9.80
C LEU A 201 32.37 2.98 11.30
N SER A 202 31.12 2.85 11.73
CA SER A 202 30.70 2.64 13.12
C SER A 202 29.26 2.10 13.16
N GLY A 203 28.79 1.64 14.31
CA GLY A 203 27.42 1.14 14.49
C GLY A 203 27.21 -0.31 14.05
N LYS A 204 25.94 -0.72 14.07
CA LYS A 204 25.46 -2.06 13.73
C LYS A 204 24.65 -2.04 12.44
N HIS A 205 25.06 -2.86 11.49
CA HIS A 205 24.46 -2.94 10.15
C HIS A 205 23.95 -4.36 9.89
N LEU A 206 22.67 -4.49 9.56
CA LEU A 206 22.04 -5.76 9.21
C LEU A 206 21.83 -5.82 7.70
N ILE A 207 22.60 -6.67 7.02
CA ILE A 207 22.51 -6.89 5.58
C ILE A 207 21.85 -8.23 5.32
N ARG A 208 20.75 -8.26 4.55
CA ARG A 208 20.08 -9.49 4.14
C ARG A 208 20.48 -9.87 2.73
N LEU A 209 20.96 -11.11 2.57
CA LEU A 209 21.36 -11.68 1.30
C LEU A 209 20.38 -12.78 0.90
N PHE A 210 20.14 -12.94 -0.41
CA PHE A 210 19.39 -14.06 -0.98
C PHE A 210 20.21 -14.78 -2.03
N ILE A 211 20.28 -16.11 -1.93
CA ILE A 211 21.14 -16.96 -2.75
C ILE A 211 20.27 -17.90 -3.56
N SER A 212 20.15 -17.65 -4.87
CA SER A 212 19.19 -18.32 -5.77
C SER A 212 19.67 -19.66 -6.32
N LYS A 213 20.96 -19.78 -6.66
CA LYS A 213 21.62 -20.99 -7.20
C LYS A 213 21.94 -22.00 -6.08
N LYS A 214 22.31 -23.23 -6.45
CA LYS A 214 22.67 -24.32 -5.53
C LYS A 214 24.15 -24.28 -5.15
N THR A 215 24.48 -24.32 -3.85
CA THR A 215 25.87 -24.20 -3.33
C THR A 215 26.78 -25.43 -3.53
N SER A 216 26.34 -26.45 -4.27
CA SER A 216 27.25 -27.45 -4.86
C SER A 216 27.63 -27.12 -6.30
N ASP A 217 26.86 -26.24 -6.93
CA ASP A 217 26.97 -25.85 -8.33
C ASP A 217 27.66 -24.47 -8.43
N PHE A 218 28.09 -23.90 -7.29
CA PHE A 218 29.12 -22.87 -7.21
C PHE A 218 29.73 -22.75 -5.80
N ILE A 219 30.98 -22.26 -5.73
CA ILE A 219 31.62 -21.82 -4.48
C ILE A 219 31.17 -20.40 -4.18
N LEU A 220 30.61 -20.16 -2.99
CA LEU A 220 30.35 -18.84 -2.44
C LEU A 220 31.38 -18.50 -1.36
N SER A 221 31.91 -17.27 -1.39
CA SER A 221 32.50 -16.65 -0.19
C SER A 221 31.94 -15.25 0.01
N PHE A 222 31.82 -14.82 1.26
CA PHE A 222 31.42 -13.48 1.67
C PHE A 222 32.33 -13.00 2.80
N ASN A 223 32.89 -11.80 2.63
CA ASN A 223 33.96 -11.26 3.46
C ASN A 223 33.74 -9.78 3.76
N VAL A 224 34.34 -9.33 4.85
CA VAL A 224 34.67 -7.94 5.15
C VAL A 224 36.14 -7.70 4.76
N MET A 225 36.40 -6.55 4.15
CA MET A 225 37.74 -6.08 3.79
C MET A 225 37.91 -4.58 4.09
N PRO A 226 39.14 -4.10 4.36
CA PRO A 226 39.40 -2.68 4.61
C PRO A 226 39.33 -1.89 3.30
N LYS A 227 38.79 -0.66 3.34
CA LYS A 227 38.66 0.22 2.16
C LYS A 227 39.94 0.41 1.34
N LEU A 228 41.11 0.34 1.98
CA LEU A 228 42.41 0.52 1.34
C LEU A 228 42.79 -0.63 0.38
N MET A 229 42.05 -1.74 0.38
CA MET A 229 42.33 -2.95 -0.38
C MET A 229 41.54 -2.98 -1.70
N ASP A 230 42.05 -2.32 -2.74
CA ASP A 230 41.38 -2.24 -4.06
C ASP A 230 41.17 -3.60 -4.74
N THR A 231 42.02 -4.60 -4.45
CA THR A 231 41.81 -6.00 -4.84
C THR A 231 42.31 -6.98 -3.76
N PRO A 232 41.71 -8.17 -3.60
CA PRO A 232 42.08 -9.12 -2.53
C PRO A 232 43.49 -9.75 -2.64
N TYR A 233 44.20 -9.60 -3.76
CA TYR A 233 45.29 -10.51 -4.15
C TYR A 233 46.70 -9.93 -4.05
N HIS A 234 46.88 -8.65 -3.70
CA HIS A 234 48.17 -7.96 -3.83
C HIS A 234 48.70 -7.22 -2.59
N SER A 235 47.93 -7.10 -1.50
CA SER A 235 48.49 -6.61 -0.22
C SER A 235 49.10 -7.77 0.57
N SER A 236 50.34 -7.58 1.06
CA SER A 236 50.98 -8.53 1.98
C SER A 236 50.71 -8.20 3.45
N GLU A 237 50.01 -7.09 3.73
CA GLU A 237 49.88 -6.45 5.04
C GLU A 237 48.48 -6.58 5.64
N TRP A 238 47.44 -6.69 4.81
CA TRP A 238 46.04 -6.76 5.25
C TRP A 238 45.42 -8.15 5.09
N SER A 239 44.29 -8.38 5.75
CA SER A 239 43.55 -9.65 5.73
C SER A 239 42.05 -9.41 5.61
N THR A 240 41.36 -10.32 4.92
CA THR A 240 39.89 -10.32 4.80
C THR A 240 39.27 -11.28 5.82
N TYR A 241 38.08 -10.97 6.32
CA TYR A 241 37.39 -11.72 7.38
C TYR A 241 36.01 -12.17 6.90
N GLY A 242 35.76 -13.49 6.89
CA GLY A 242 34.56 -14.05 6.28
C GLY A 242 34.56 -15.57 6.23
N TRP A 243 33.65 -16.12 5.44
CA TRP A 243 33.45 -17.57 5.29
C TRP A 243 33.36 -18.01 3.83
N GLN A 244 33.52 -19.32 3.57
CA GLN A 244 33.45 -19.95 2.25
C GLN A 244 32.63 -21.26 2.30
N SER A 245 31.91 -21.58 1.22
CA SER A 245 30.99 -22.72 1.16
C SER A 245 31.62 -24.08 0.81
N ASP A 246 32.85 -24.12 0.29
CA ASP A 246 33.53 -25.38 -0.03
C ASP A 246 35.07 -25.31 0.03
N ASP A 247 35.72 -26.43 0.37
CA ASP A 247 37.17 -26.55 0.58
C ASP A 247 37.96 -26.83 -0.74
N CYS A 248 37.28 -27.16 -1.84
CA CYS A 248 37.93 -27.69 -3.04
C CYS A 248 38.80 -26.69 -3.81
N VAL A 249 38.71 -25.40 -3.49
CA VAL A 249 39.63 -24.37 -3.99
C VAL A 249 40.37 -23.77 -2.79
N ASN A 250 41.66 -24.10 -2.68
CA ASN A 250 42.58 -23.30 -1.88
C ASN A 250 42.66 -21.91 -2.55
N PRO A 251 42.32 -20.80 -1.88
CA PRO A 251 42.87 -19.51 -2.30
C PRO A 251 44.40 -19.61 -2.28
N PRO A 252 45.13 -18.86 -3.13
CA PRO A 252 46.59 -18.89 -3.14
C PRO A 252 47.13 -18.64 -1.72
N ARG A 253 48.12 -19.44 -1.29
CA ARG A 253 48.49 -19.67 0.14
C ARG A 253 49.04 -18.46 0.91
N SER A 254 48.89 -17.24 0.42
CA SER A 254 49.28 -15.99 1.05
C SER A 254 48.20 -15.45 2.02
N LYS A 255 48.29 -15.87 3.28
CA LYS A 255 47.82 -15.12 4.48
C LYS A 255 46.32 -14.83 4.67
N SER A 256 45.36 -15.62 4.18
CA SER A 256 43.98 -15.51 4.70
C SER A 256 43.86 -16.16 6.09
N THR A 257 43.47 -15.40 7.12
CA THR A 257 43.15 -15.92 8.47
C THR A 257 41.73 -16.47 8.55
N THR A 258 41.41 -17.39 7.64
CA THR A 258 40.08 -17.98 7.46
C THR A 258 39.92 -19.30 8.22
N GLU A 259 39.07 -19.31 9.26
CA GLU A 259 38.61 -20.56 9.88
C GLU A 259 37.38 -21.12 9.16
N LYS A 260 37.49 -22.43 8.83
CA LYS A 260 36.38 -23.40 8.68
C LYS A 260 35.35 -23.14 7.58
N TYR A 261 35.47 -23.98 6.54
CA TYR A 261 34.40 -24.72 5.88
C TYR A 261 33.01 -24.61 6.54
N LEU A 262 32.00 -24.20 5.78
CA LEU A 262 30.60 -24.18 6.22
C LEU A 262 29.79 -25.34 5.62
N PRO A 263 29.79 -26.53 6.25
CA PRO A 263 28.96 -27.66 5.80
C PRO A 263 27.45 -27.34 5.93
N ASP A 264 27.08 -26.36 6.76
CA ASP A 264 25.71 -25.87 6.90
C ASP A 264 25.30 -24.86 5.82
N LEU A 265 26.14 -24.57 4.82
CA LEU A 265 25.75 -23.94 3.55
C LEU A 265 25.63 -24.92 2.38
N LYS A 266 26.21 -26.13 2.48
CA LYS A 266 26.37 -27.04 1.33
C LYS A 266 25.04 -27.61 0.80
N ASN A 267 24.95 -27.78 -0.52
CA ASN A 267 23.78 -28.30 -1.25
C ASN A 267 22.47 -27.47 -1.13
N GLN A 268 22.49 -26.26 -0.57
CA GLN A 268 21.30 -25.41 -0.40
C GLN A 268 21.02 -24.56 -1.64
N THR A 269 19.73 -24.33 -1.90
CA THR A 269 19.18 -23.46 -2.96
C THR A 269 18.20 -22.46 -2.35
N LYS A 270 18.05 -21.29 -2.98
CA LYS A 270 16.99 -20.31 -2.70
C LYS A 270 16.83 -19.99 -1.21
N PHE A 271 17.91 -19.56 -0.58
CA PHE A 271 17.98 -19.35 0.87
C PHE A 271 18.50 -17.97 1.24
N HIS A 272 18.21 -17.55 2.47
CA HIS A 272 18.62 -16.27 3.03
C HIS A 272 19.75 -16.42 4.05
N ILE A 273 20.66 -15.44 4.04
CA ILE A 273 21.64 -15.21 5.10
C ILE A 273 21.43 -13.79 5.62
N GLU A 274 21.29 -13.63 6.93
CA GLU A 274 21.43 -12.32 7.58
C GLU A 274 22.89 -12.15 8.00
N LEU A 275 23.57 -11.11 7.51
CA LEU A 275 24.85 -10.65 8.03
C LEU A 275 24.59 -9.51 9.02
N LEU A 276 25.16 -9.62 10.22
CA LEU A 276 25.22 -8.52 11.18
C LEU A 276 26.68 -8.12 11.35
N LEU A 277 26.99 -6.90 10.93
CA LEU A 277 28.28 -6.25 11.06
C LEU A 277 28.22 -5.26 12.23
N ASP A 278 28.93 -5.54 13.31
CA ASP A 278 29.02 -4.70 14.51
C ASP A 278 30.41 -4.03 14.50
N CYS A 279 30.49 -2.85 13.89
CA CYS A 279 31.75 -2.12 13.73
C CYS A 279 32.33 -1.69 15.09
N ASP A 280 31.46 -1.37 16.05
CA ASP A 280 31.85 -0.90 17.38
C ASP A 280 32.49 -2.01 18.24
N LYS A 281 32.15 -3.26 17.97
CA LYS A 281 32.77 -4.46 18.58
C LYS A 281 33.85 -5.12 17.73
N HIS A 282 34.09 -4.59 16.52
CA HIS A 282 34.89 -5.23 15.49
C HIS A 282 34.45 -6.69 15.19
N GLN A 283 33.14 -6.93 15.12
CA GLN A 283 32.57 -8.28 15.00
C GLN A 283 31.76 -8.44 13.71
N LEU A 284 31.96 -9.55 12.99
CA LEU A 284 31.10 -9.99 11.90
C LEU A 284 30.35 -11.26 12.32
N SER A 285 29.06 -11.33 12.06
CA SER A 285 28.25 -12.52 12.30
C SER A 285 27.34 -12.84 11.11
N TYR A 286 27.08 -14.13 10.86
CA TYR A 286 26.04 -14.57 9.94
C TYR A 286 25.01 -15.45 10.64
N PHE A 287 23.78 -15.40 10.17
CA PHE A 287 22.69 -16.31 10.52
C PHE A 287 22.10 -16.92 9.25
N ASN A 288 22.14 -18.25 9.11
CA ASN A 288 21.51 -18.97 8.00
C ASN A 288 20.07 -19.29 8.38
N GLU A 289 19.11 -18.81 7.58
CA GLU A 289 17.68 -18.99 7.87
C GLU A 289 17.18 -20.44 7.71
N ILE A 290 17.82 -21.28 6.90
CA ILE A 290 17.45 -22.70 6.76
C ILE A 290 17.96 -23.50 7.96
N THR A 291 19.23 -23.36 8.32
CA THR A 291 19.84 -24.19 9.37
C THR A 291 19.64 -23.64 10.77
N LYS A 292 19.14 -22.41 10.88
CA LYS A 292 18.96 -21.63 12.14
C LYS A 292 20.24 -21.52 12.97
N ARG A 293 21.40 -21.65 12.32
CA ARG A 293 22.72 -21.52 12.94
C ARG A 293 23.23 -20.10 12.78
N ARG A 294 23.78 -19.57 13.87
CA ARG A 294 24.59 -18.35 13.88
C ARG A 294 26.07 -18.72 13.99
N ARG A 295 26.93 -17.99 13.30
CA ARG A 295 28.39 -17.97 13.49
C ARG A 295 28.85 -16.53 13.64
N GLU A 296 29.93 -16.34 14.38
CA GLU A 296 30.52 -15.02 14.65
C GLU A 296 32.05 -15.14 14.50
N ILE A 297 32.68 -14.10 13.97
CA ILE A 297 34.13 -13.92 13.82
C ILE A 297 34.49 -12.55 14.41
N GLU A 298 35.53 -12.51 15.22
CA GLU A 298 36.17 -11.29 15.70
C GLU A 298 37.23 -10.83 14.67
N ILE A 299 37.22 -9.54 14.34
CA ILE A 299 38.06 -8.95 13.29
C ILE A 299 39.24 -8.21 13.93
N ASP A 300 40.45 -8.68 13.67
CA ASP A 300 41.66 -7.98 14.08
C ASP A 300 41.87 -6.72 13.22
N VAL A 301 41.52 -5.58 13.80
CA VAL A 301 41.59 -4.25 13.16
C VAL A 301 43.01 -3.87 12.74
N ALA A 302 44.05 -4.45 13.37
CA ALA A 302 45.44 -4.24 12.94
C ALA A 302 45.75 -4.93 11.60
N LYS A 303 44.90 -5.86 11.15
CA LYS A 303 44.96 -6.53 9.84
C LYS A 303 43.81 -6.13 8.90
N CYS A 304 42.68 -5.66 9.43
CA CYS A 304 41.52 -5.20 8.67
C CYS A 304 40.98 -3.87 9.23
N PRO A 305 41.66 -2.73 8.99
CA PRO A 305 41.24 -1.42 9.50
C PRO A 305 39.90 -0.93 8.92
N LEU A 306 39.19 -0.11 9.68
CA LEU A 306 38.00 0.62 9.23
C LEU A 306 38.39 1.76 8.23
N PRO A 307 37.48 2.20 7.34
CA PRO A 307 36.15 1.66 7.10
C PRO A 307 36.15 0.34 6.33
N TRP A 308 35.08 -0.41 6.54
CA TRP A 308 34.88 -1.75 5.99
C TRP A 308 33.95 -1.76 4.77
N LYS A 309 34.20 -2.71 3.86
CA LYS A 309 33.33 -3.05 2.72
C LYS A 309 33.02 -4.53 2.70
N LEU A 310 31.82 -4.87 2.23
CA LEU A 310 31.43 -6.26 1.92
C LEU A 310 32.00 -6.69 0.57
N HIS A 311 32.44 -7.95 0.46
CA HIS A 311 33.08 -8.52 -0.71
C HIS A 311 32.67 -9.99 -0.93
N PHE A 312 32.23 -10.34 -2.14
CA PHE A 312 31.69 -11.65 -2.52
C PHE A 312 32.51 -12.38 -3.60
N TYR A 313 32.39 -13.71 -3.71
CA TYR A 313 33.12 -14.57 -4.65
C TYR A 313 32.26 -15.72 -5.21
N LEU A 314 32.45 -16.10 -6.49
CA LEU A 314 31.63 -17.09 -7.25
C LEU A 314 32.48 -17.94 -8.25
N TYR A 315 32.18 -19.25 -8.42
CA TYR A 315 32.93 -20.22 -9.30
C TYR A 315 32.15 -21.55 -9.58
N ASP A 316 32.21 -22.20 -10.77
CA ASP A 316 31.31 -23.33 -11.23
C ASP A 316 32.04 -24.65 -11.71
N ILE A 317 31.37 -25.83 -11.72
CA ILE A 317 31.89 -27.19 -12.00
C ILE A 317 30.83 -28.13 -12.70
N GLY A 318 31.19 -28.93 -13.73
CA GLY A 318 30.29 -29.91 -14.37
C GLY A 318 30.94 -30.97 -15.30
N ASP A 319 30.14 -31.98 -15.72
CA ASP A 319 30.56 -33.25 -16.40
C ASP A 319 29.60 -33.72 -17.55
N SER A 320 29.94 -34.81 -18.29
CA SER A 320 29.34 -35.18 -19.60
C SER A 320 28.37 -36.40 -19.65
N THR A 321 27.57 -36.54 -20.73
CA THR A 321 26.44 -37.52 -20.87
C THR A 321 26.17 -38.04 -22.30
N PRO A 322 25.47 -39.19 -22.49
CA PRO A 322 25.23 -39.85 -23.79
C PRO A 322 23.99 -39.34 -24.57
N CYS A 323 23.81 -39.85 -25.81
CA CYS A 323 22.72 -39.46 -26.73
C CYS A 323 21.31 -39.86 -26.23
N VAL A 324 20.35 -38.93 -26.23
CA VAL A 324 18.98 -39.14 -25.76
C VAL A 324 18.20 -40.11 -26.66
N THR A 325 18.20 -39.89 -27.98
CA THR A 325 17.34 -40.63 -28.92
C THR A 325 17.91 -42.00 -29.29
N CYS A 326 19.24 -42.18 -29.17
CA CYS A 326 19.89 -43.47 -29.36
C CYS A 326 20.03 -44.29 -28.07
N GLY A 327 19.91 -43.65 -26.90
CA GLY A 327 20.50 -44.16 -25.67
C GLY A 327 21.98 -44.52 -25.85
N ASN A 328 22.41 -45.59 -25.19
CA ASN A 328 23.79 -46.10 -25.22
C ASN A 328 24.30 -46.54 -26.61
N LYS A 329 23.48 -46.50 -27.67
CA LYS A 329 23.86 -46.91 -29.04
C LYS A 329 24.58 -45.81 -29.84
N GLY A 330 24.77 -44.63 -29.28
CA GLY A 330 25.56 -43.56 -29.91
C GLY A 330 26.14 -42.61 -28.88
N VAL A 331 27.42 -42.26 -29.02
CA VAL A 331 28.03 -41.17 -28.25
C VAL A 331 27.29 -39.87 -28.59
N GLY A 332 26.91 -39.12 -27.56
CA GLY A 332 26.34 -37.79 -27.74
C GLY A 332 27.46 -36.83 -28.16
N ILE A 333 27.52 -36.49 -29.45
CA ILE A 333 28.60 -35.64 -30.01
C ILE A 333 28.30 -34.14 -29.87
N PHE A 334 27.03 -33.80 -29.66
CA PHE A 334 26.56 -32.42 -29.54
C PHE A 334 25.44 -32.36 -28.51
N ARG A 335 25.60 -31.52 -27.49
CA ARG A 335 24.54 -31.19 -26.54
C ARG A 335 23.80 -29.99 -27.09
N CYS A 336 22.50 -30.13 -27.38
CA CYS A 336 21.71 -28.97 -27.74
C CYS A 336 21.55 -28.08 -26.51
N GLU A 337 21.96 -26.82 -26.61
CA GLU A 337 21.81 -25.86 -25.49
C GLU A 337 20.35 -25.45 -25.25
N GLY A 338 19.43 -25.78 -26.16
CA GLY A 338 18.00 -25.51 -26.00
C GLY A 338 17.35 -26.46 -24.99
N CYS A 339 17.12 -27.71 -25.39
CA CYS A 339 16.52 -28.76 -24.56
C CYS A 339 17.51 -29.45 -23.60
N LEU A 340 18.80 -29.07 -23.62
CA LEU A 340 19.91 -29.65 -22.84
C LEU A 340 20.20 -31.14 -23.11
N GLN A 341 19.47 -31.78 -24.03
CA GLN A 341 19.67 -33.16 -24.46
C GLN A 341 20.89 -33.29 -25.36
N VAL A 342 21.55 -34.44 -25.32
CA VAL A 342 22.68 -34.76 -26.20
C VAL A 342 22.20 -35.59 -27.37
N PHE A 343 22.70 -35.30 -28.57
CA PHE A 343 22.28 -35.95 -29.81
C PHE A 343 23.46 -36.55 -30.58
N CYS A 344 23.15 -37.52 -31.44
CA CYS A 344 24.02 -37.93 -32.53
C CYS A 344 23.69 -37.13 -33.80
N ARG A 345 24.59 -37.13 -34.79
CA ARG A 345 24.47 -36.30 -36.01
C ARG A 345 23.17 -36.45 -36.78
N LYS A 346 22.54 -37.63 -36.77
CA LYS A 346 21.25 -37.87 -37.45
C LYS A 346 20.09 -37.19 -36.73
N HIS A 347 19.90 -37.51 -35.46
CA HIS A 347 18.80 -36.96 -34.67
C HIS A 347 18.93 -35.44 -34.45
N LEU A 348 20.15 -34.89 -34.49
CA LEU A 348 20.37 -33.44 -34.50
C LEU A 348 19.74 -32.72 -35.71
N ASN A 349 19.73 -33.37 -36.89
CA ASN A 349 19.10 -32.79 -38.08
C ASN A 349 17.58 -32.87 -38.00
N GLU A 350 17.02 -34.03 -37.64
CA GLU A 350 15.57 -34.22 -37.46
C GLU A 350 15.00 -33.27 -36.39
N HIS A 351 15.78 -33.02 -35.34
CA HIS A 351 15.50 -32.03 -34.30
C HIS A 351 15.58 -30.58 -34.81
N ARG A 352 16.48 -30.28 -35.76
CA ARG A 352 16.57 -28.98 -36.45
C ARG A 352 15.39 -28.72 -37.40
N ASP A 353 14.92 -29.74 -38.11
CA ASP A 353 13.74 -29.63 -38.98
C ASP A 353 12.48 -29.34 -38.14
N ALA A 354 12.34 -30.03 -36.99
CA ALA A 354 11.26 -29.79 -36.03
C ALA A 354 11.29 -28.40 -35.36
N LEU A 355 12.47 -27.76 -35.27
CA LEU A 355 12.56 -26.35 -34.87
C LEU A 355 12.00 -25.41 -35.95
N SER A 356 12.27 -25.67 -37.24
CA SER A 356 11.87 -24.75 -38.31
C SER A 356 10.35 -24.57 -38.39
N HIS A 357 9.59 -25.66 -38.25
CA HIS A 357 8.13 -25.58 -38.23
C HIS A 357 7.59 -24.78 -37.04
N GLN A 358 8.19 -24.92 -35.84
CA GLN A 358 7.81 -24.13 -34.67
C GLN A 358 8.14 -22.63 -34.82
N LEU A 359 9.15 -22.26 -35.62
CA LEU A 359 9.43 -20.85 -35.93
C LEU A 359 8.35 -20.25 -36.84
N ASP A 360 7.88 -20.99 -37.85
CA ASP A 360 6.81 -20.50 -38.73
C ASP A 360 5.47 -20.34 -38.00
N GLU A 361 5.17 -21.19 -37.00
CA GLU A 361 4.03 -20.98 -36.06
C GLU A 361 4.14 -19.66 -35.29
N ILE A 362 5.30 -19.39 -34.69
CA ILE A 362 5.58 -18.20 -33.88
C ILE A 362 5.49 -16.91 -34.73
N VAL A 363 5.86 -16.96 -36.02
CA VAL A 363 5.69 -15.84 -36.95
C VAL A 363 4.21 -15.56 -37.22
N LEU A 364 3.37 -16.59 -37.36
CA LEU A 364 1.92 -16.42 -37.56
C LEU A 364 1.22 -15.85 -36.31
N GLU A 365 1.64 -16.26 -35.12
CA GLU A 365 1.21 -15.68 -33.83
C GLU A 365 1.59 -14.18 -33.74
N HIS A 366 2.83 -13.83 -34.10
CA HIS A 366 3.34 -12.46 -34.15
C HIS A 366 2.51 -11.55 -35.07
N ASP A 367 2.24 -11.99 -36.31
CA ASP A 367 1.52 -11.17 -37.30
C ASP A 367 0.05 -10.95 -36.89
N THR A 368 -0.57 -11.96 -36.27
CA THR A 368 -1.92 -11.86 -35.69
C THR A 368 -1.96 -10.84 -34.54
N LEU A 369 -0.93 -10.81 -33.70
CA LEU A 369 -0.76 -9.78 -32.66
C LEU A 369 -0.54 -8.39 -33.25
N GLN A 370 0.22 -8.26 -34.35
CA GLN A 370 0.42 -6.98 -35.02
C GLN A 370 -0.89 -6.33 -35.47
N GLN A 371 -1.79 -7.12 -36.08
CA GLN A 371 -3.12 -6.63 -36.48
C GLN A 371 -3.94 -6.20 -35.25
N THR A 372 -3.94 -7.02 -34.19
CA THR A 372 -4.67 -6.73 -32.93
C THR A 372 -4.21 -5.42 -32.29
N ILE A 373 -2.90 -5.13 -32.27
CA ILE A 373 -2.34 -3.86 -31.79
C ILE A 373 -2.82 -2.69 -32.65
N CYS A 374 -2.83 -2.84 -33.98
CA CYS A 374 -3.23 -1.80 -34.91
C CYS A 374 -4.73 -1.44 -34.82
N GLU A 375 -5.58 -2.41 -34.48
CA GLU A 375 -7.02 -2.21 -34.28
C GLU A 375 -7.31 -1.57 -32.92
N ASN A 376 -6.73 -2.09 -31.83
CA ASN A 376 -6.87 -1.51 -30.49
C ASN A 376 -6.36 -0.06 -30.41
N THR A 377 -5.28 0.26 -31.14
CA THR A 377 -4.75 1.64 -31.18
C THR A 377 -5.77 2.63 -31.75
N LYS A 378 -6.56 2.24 -32.77
CA LYS A 378 -7.60 3.08 -33.38
C LYS A 378 -8.86 3.19 -32.51
N ALA A 379 -9.14 2.19 -31.69
CA ALA A 379 -10.24 2.24 -30.72
C ALA A 379 -9.92 3.17 -29.54
N ALA A 380 -8.68 3.15 -29.03
CA ALA A 380 -8.24 3.89 -27.84
C ALA A 380 -8.30 5.42 -27.96
N GLU A 381 -8.43 5.98 -29.17
CA GLU A 381 -8.60 7.43 -29.39
C GLU A 381 -9.99 7.93 -28.97
N LYS A 382 -10.97 7.04 -28.72
CA LYS A 382 -12.36 7.40 -28.40
C LYS A 382 -12.71 7.15 -26.93
N GLN A 383 -12.30 8.12 -26.08
CA GLN A 383 -12.74 8.29 -24.69
C GLN A 383 -12.60 7.06 -23.76
N HIS A 384 -11.42 6.91 -23.15
CA HIS A 384 -11.21 5.94 -22.07
C HIS A 384 -12.25 6.13 -20.92
N PRO A 385 -12.95 5.07 -20.46
CA PRO A 385 -14.06 5.22 -19.50
C PRO A 385 -13.71 5.94 -18.19
N VAL A 386 -12.45 5.82 -17.76
CA VAL A 386 -11.95 6.46 -16.52
C VAL A 386 -11.84 7.98 -16.64
N LEU A 387 -11.68 8.53 -17.86
CA LEU A 387 -11.75 9.99 -18.05
C LEU A 387 -13.14 10.53 -17.66
N LYS A 388 -14.22 9.80 -18.00
CA LYS A 388 -15.59 10.14 -17.60
C LYS A 388 -15.81 10.04 -16.09
N GLN A 389 -15.04 9.19 -15.40
CA GLN A 389 -15.04 9.13 -13.94
C GLN A 389 -14.34 10.36 -13.33
N ILE A 390 -13.25 10.87 -13.92
CA ILE A 390 -12.66 12.17 -13.54
C ILE A 390 -13.68 13.30 -13.79
N ASP A 391 -14.30 13.34 -14.97
CA ASP A 391 -15.27 14.38 -15.34
C ASP A 391 -16.47 14.42 -14.37
N GLN A 392 -16.96 13.25 -13.96
CA GLN A 392 -18.04 13.13 -12.97
C GLN A 392 -17.58 13.50 -11.56
N TRP A 393 -16.41 13.04 -11.12
CA TRP A 393 -15.85 13.40 -9.80
C TRP A 393 -15.57 14.90 -9.70
N GLU A 394 -14.98 15.53 -10.73
CA GLU A 394 -14.70 16.97 -10.76
C GLU A 394 -16.00 17.77 -10.57
N LYS A 395 -17.07 17.35 -11.25
CA LYS A 395 -18.40 17.95 -11.13
C LYS A 395 -19.00 17.78 -9.73
N GLU A 396 -18.96 16.57 -9.17
CA GLU A 396 -19.49 16.28 -7.83
C GLU A 396 -18.68 16.99 -6.73
N ALA A 397 -17.35 17.06 -6.86
CA ALA A 397 -16.46 17.74 -5.92
C ALA A 397 -16.69 19.25 -5.90
N ILE A 398 -16.86 19.89 -7.06
CA ILE A 398 -17.23 21.30 -7.17
C ILE A 398 -18.62 21.54 -6.55
N GLN A 399 -19.58 20.64 -6.78
CA GLN A 399 -20.93 20.75 -6.19
C GLN A 399 -20.92 20.58 -4.66
N LYS A 400 -20.13 19.64 -4.11
CA LYS A 400 -19.92 19.46 -2.65
C LYS A 400 -19.39 20.76 -2.02
N ILE A 401 -18.42 21.43 -2.65
CA ILE A 401 -17.90 22.72 -2.18
C ILE A 401 -18.98 23.79 -2.20
N GLN A 402 -19.67 23.97 -3.33
CA GLN A 402 -20.68 25.03 -3.50
C GLN A 402 -21.81 24.92 -2.47
N LEU A 403 -22.24 23.70 -2.16
CA LEU A 403 -23.23 23.46 -1.11
C LEU A 403 -22.70 23.81 0.29
N LEU A 404 -21.44 23.49 0.61
CA LEU A 404 -20.84 23.85 1.90
C LEU A 404 -20.63 25.37 2.02
N THR A 405 -20.15 26.04 0.97
CA THR A 405 -19.91 27.50 0.99
C THR A 405 -21.22 28.27 1.02
N GLU A 406 -22.29 27.80 0.37
CA GLU A 406 -23.62 28.40 0.49
C GLU A 406 -24.23 28.21 1.89
N GLU A 407 -24.05 27.03 2.50
CA GLU A 407 -24.44 26.80 3.89
C GLU A 407 -23.62 27.64 4.89
N LEU A 408 -22.30 27.76 4.70
CA LEU A 408 -21.46 28.62 5.53
C LEU A 408 -21.76 30.11 5.31
N ARG A 409 -22.07 30.55 4.08
CA ARG A 409 -22.59 31.90 3.82
C ARG A 409 -23.91 32.13 4.56
N ARG A 410 -24.80 31.13 4.62
CA ARG A 410 -26.06 31.18 5.38
C ARG A 410 -25.80 31.28 6.89
N GLN A 411 -24.88 30.49 7.43
CA GLN A 411 -24.50 30.53 8.84
C GLN A 411 -23.82 31.84 9.23
N VAL A 412 -22.82 32.31 8.48
CA VAL A 412 -22.20 33.63 8.70
C VAL A 412 -23.25 34.74 8.61
N LYS A 413 -24.15 34.70 7.61
CA LYS A 413 -25.24 35.68 7.50
C LYS A 413 -26.19 35.66 8.70
N GLN A 414 -26.53 34.48 9.25
CA GLN A 414 -27.35 34.36 10.46
C GLN A 414 -26.61 34.83 11.72
N LEU A 415 -25.33 34.52 11.86
CA LEU A 415 -24.46 34.96 12.95
C LEU A 415 -24.07 36.45 12.85
N THR A 416 -24.32 37.11 11.71
CA THR A 416 -24.08 38.55 11.53
C THR A 416 -25.34 39.34 11.17
N ASP A 417 -26.54 38.77 11.38
CA ASP A 417 -27.82 39.47 11.20
C ASP A 417 -28.04 40.48 12.34
N THR A 418 -27.33 41.58 12.17
CA THR A 418 -27.29 42.73 13.07
C THR A 418 -28.54 43.63 12.95
N GLN A 419 -29.51 43.29 12.07
CA GLN A 419 -30.62 44.19 11.75
C GLN A 419 -31.60 44.37 12.93
N ARG A 420 -31.84 43.33 13.73
CA ARG A 420 -32.66 43.40 14.96
C ARG A 420 -32.05 44.36 15.98
N VAL A 421 -30.74 44.22 16.21
CA VAL A 421 -29.97 45.01 17.18
C VAL A 421 -29.87 46.47 16.73
N SER A 422 -29.61 46.70 15.43
CA SER A 422 -29.58 48.04 14.83
C SER A 422 -30.91 48.79 15.00
N LYS A 423 -32.05 48.10 14.85
CA LYS A 423 -33.38 48.70 14.97
C LYS A 423 -33.67 49.11 16.42
N LYS A 424 -33.47 48.21 17.38
CA LYS A 424 -33.60 48.50 18.83
C LYS A 424 -32.70 49.67 19.26
N LEU A 425 -31.45 49.73 18.79
CA LEU A 425 -30.52 50.82 19.12
C LEU A 425 -30.99 52.18 18.59
N HIS A 426 -31.57 52.23 17.40
CA HIS A 426 -32.08 53.46 16.81
C HIS A 426 -33.35 53.94 17.51
N GLU A 427 -34.31 53.03 17.77
CA GLU A 427 -35.54 53.31 18.53
C GLU A 427 -35.24 53.80 19.96
N LEU A 428 -34.16 53.31 20.57
CA LEU A 428 -33.69 53.78 21.87
C LEU A 428 -33.06 55.17 21.78
N ALA A 429 -32.26 55.46 20.75
CA ALA A 429 -31.65 56.77 20.53
C ALA A 429 -32.72 57.87 20.34
N GLU A 430 -33.74 57.61 19.52
CA GLU A 430 -34.85 58.55 19.31
C GLU A 430 -35.58 58.86 20.62
N ARG A 431 -35.88 57.84 21.43
CA ARG A 431 -36.54 58.03 22.74
C ARG A 431 -35.70 58.82 23.73
N LEU A 432 -34.40 58.54 23.82
CA LEU A 432 -33.47 59.28 24.69
C LEU A 432 -33.37 60.75 24.24
N GLN A 433 -33.33 61.02 22.93
CA GLN A 433 -33.21 62.38 22.42
C GLN A 433 -34.50 63.20 22.56
N ILE A 434 -35.68 62.59 22.39
CA ILE A 434 -36.97 63.26 22.66
C ILE A 434 -37.05 63.64 24.15
N ALA A 435 -36.83 62.69 25.06
CA ALA A 435 -36.86 62.93 26.50
C ALA A 435 -35.90 64.04 26.96
N ARG A 436 -34.70 64.13 26.35
CA ARG A 436 -33.70 65.16 26.63
C ARG A 436 -34.09 66.56 26.11
N ILE A 437 -34.89 66.64 25.05
CA ILE A 437 -35.35 67.91 24.46
C ILE A 437 -36.57 68.45 25.20
N ASP A 438 -37.53 67.59 25.52
CA ASP A 438 -38.81 67.97 26.13
C ASP A 438 -38.73 68.11 27.67
N ASP A 439 -37.63 67.66 28.28
CA ASP A 439 -37.43 67.46 29.73
C ASP A 439 -38.58 66.66 30.40
N ASP A 440 -39.13 65.69 29.68
CA ASP A 440 -40.21 64.81 30.13
C ASP A 440 -39.70 63.36 30.22
N TYR A 441 -39.32 62.95 31.43
CA TYR A 441 -38.88 61.58 31.76
C TYR A 441 -38.88 61.35 33.28
N VAL A 442 -39.14 60.11 33.70
CA VAL A 442 -39.10 59.69 35.12
C VAL A 442 -38.25 58.44 35.32
N GLU A 443 -38.07 58.01 36.57
CA GLU A 443 -37.21 56.88 36.95
C GLU A 443 -37.59 55.57 36.25
N THR A 444 -38.87 55.36 35.95
CA THR A 444 -39.34 54.16 35.24
C THR A 444 -38.82 54.11 33.81
N ASP A 445 -38.63 55.26 33.14
CA ASP A 445 -38.07 55.33 31.79
C ASP A 445 -36.57 55.05 31.82
N LEU A 446 -35.84 55.71 32.72
CA LEU A 446 -34.40 55.50 32.93
C LEU A 446 -34.07 54.04 33.21
N ASN A 447 -34.83 53.39 34.11
CA ASN A 447 -34.66 51.96 34.39
C ASN A 447 -34.99 51.09 33.16
N THR A 448 -36.05 51.41 32.41
CA THR A 448 -36.42 50.68 31.18
C THR A 448 -35.33 50.78 30.10
N TRP A 449 -34.77 51.97 29.90
CA TRP A 449 -33.67 52.19 28.96
C TRP A 449 -32.39 51.46 29.37
N LYS A 450 -32.03 51.50 30.66
CA LYS A 450 -30.85 50.78 31.17
C LYS A 450 -30.98 49.26 31.04
N THR A 451 -32.16 48.69 31.32
CA THR A 451 -32.43 47.27 31.06
C THR A 451 -32.33 46.94 29.56
N THR A 452 -32.84 47.82 28.69
CA THR A 452 -32.77 47.65 27.23
C THR A 452 -31.31 47.62 26.72
N LEU A 453 -30.43 48.47 27.27
CA LEU A 453 -28.99 48.46 26.94
C LEU A 453 -28.31 47.16 27.39
N GLN A 454 -28.62 46.67 28.60
CA GLN A 454 -28.07 45.41 29.11
C GLN A 454 -28.52 44.21 28.28
N GLU A 455 -29.78 44.16 27.81
CA GLU A 455 -30.22 43.15 26.83
C GLU A 455 -29.38 43.21 25.55
N LEU A 456 -29.17 44.40 24.99
CA LEU A 456 -28.43 44.59 23.74
C LEU A 456 -26.95 44.24 23.86
N GLN A 457 -26.32 44.51 25.01
CA GLN A 457 -24.93 44.17 25.29
C GLN A 457 -24.72 42.65 25.48
N ASN A 458 -25.70 41.97 26.08
CA ASN A 458 -25.72 40.50 26.19
C ASN A 458 -25.99 39.83 24.83
N ASP A 459 -26.92 40.36 24.02
CA ASP A 459 -27.12 39.96 22.62
C ASP A 459 -25.79 40.08 21.84
N MET A 460 -25.05 41.21 21.99
CA MET A 460 -23.78 41.43 21.27
C MET A 460 -22.65 40.50 21.70
N THR A 461 -22.42 40.31 23.00
CA THR A 461 -21.29 39.50 23.50
C THR A 461 -21.41 38.01 23.14
N ALA A 462 -22.63 37.52 22.89
CA ALA A 462 -22.87 36.19 22.34
C ALA A 462 -22.35 36.01 20.90
N PHE A 463 -22.21 37.09 20.11
CA PHE A 463 -21.62 37.06 18.77
C PHE A 463 -20.09 37.16 18.75
N THR A 464 -19.42 37.25 19.92
CA THR A 464 -17.97 37.50 20.01
C THR A 464 -17.07 36.29 20.38
N PRO A 465 -17.27 35.05 19.87
CA PRO A 465 -16.12 34.17 19.67
C PRO A 465 -15.20 34.81 18.62
N LEU A 466 -13.88 34.67 18.79
CA LEU A 466 -12.91 35.09 17.77
C LEU A 466 -12.93 34.10 16.59
N LEU A 467 -13.96 34.21 15.74
CA LEU A 467 -14.25 33.28 14.64
C LEU A 467 -13.18 33.36 13.54
N SER A 468 -12.12 32.57 13.67
CA SER A 468 -11.26 32.23 12.54
C SER A 468 -11.95 31.21 11.62
N ILE A 469 -11.45 31.11 10.39
CA ILE A 469 -11.69 29.96 9.50
C ILE A 469 -10.37 29.20 9.40
N HIS A 470 -10.41 27.89 9.58
CA HIS A 470 -9.31 26.97 9.29
C HIS A 470 -9.85 25.83 8.42
N GLU A 471 -8.95 24.95 7.97
CA GLU A 471 -9.29 23.66 7.35
C GLU A 471 -9.08 22.56 8.41
N HIS A 472 -10.10 21.78 8.77
CA HIS A 472 -9.92 20.63 9.66
C HIS A 472 -9.14 19.54 8.89
N PRO A 473 -7.87 19.23 9.23
CA PRO A 473 -7.07 18.24 8.49
C PRO A 473 -7.62 16.80 8.63
N SER A 474 -8.55 16.60 9.56
CA SER A 474 -9.17 15.32 9.90
C SER A 474 -10.63 15.20 9.44
N GLN A 475 -11.17 16.21 8.76
CA GLN A 475 -12.48 16.13 8.09
C GLN A 475 -12.29 16.38 6.59
N ILE A 476 -12.56 15.36 5.80
CA ILE A 476 -12.38 15.40 4.34
C ILE A 476 -13.72 15.77 3.70
N LEU A 477 -13.77 16.90 2.97
CA LEU A 477 -14.93 17.31 2.16
C LEU A 477 -14.85 16.72 0.75
N VAL A 478 -13.66 16.82 0.16
CA VAL A 478 -13.31 16.17 -1.10
C VAL A 478 -12.02 15.40 -0.87
N SER A 479 -12.14 14.08 -0.86
CA SER A 479 -11.02 13.16 -0.81
C SER A 479 -10.15 13.35 -2.05
N LYS A 480 -8.85 13.14 -1.91
CA LYS A 480 -7.97 13.12 -3.07
C LYS A 480 -8.34 11.94 -3.97
N VAL A 481 -8.65 12.22 -5.23
CA VAL A 481 -8.68 11.17 -6.26
C VAL A 481 -7.25 10.78 -6.55
N VAL A 482 -6.98 9.48 -6.43
CA VAL A 482 -5.68 8.89 -6.72
C VAL A 482 -5.85 7.75 -7.70
N LEU A 483 -4.96 7.70 -8.68
CA LEU A 483 -4.90 6.62 -9.66
C LEU A 483 -4.30 5.37 -8.99
N SER A 484 -5.17 4.49 -8.48
CA SER A 484 -4.75 3.09 -8.29
C SER A 484 -4.71 2.40 -9.65
N VAL A 485 -3.53 2.44 -10.26
CA VAL A 485 -3.04 1.20 -10.88
C VAL A 485 -2.85 0.21 -9.72
N PRO A 486 -3.43 -1.01 -9.76
CA PRO A 486 -3.17 -2.02 -8.74
C PRO A 486 -1.66 -2.29 -8.62
N LYS A 487 -1.04 -1.83 -7.52
CA LYS A 487 0.41 -1.86 -7.34
C LYS A 487 0.95 -3.27 -7.20
N ASP A 488 0.17 -4.15 -6.57
CA ASP A 488 0.25 -5.57 -6.90
C ASP A 488 -0.50 -5.81 -8.22
N ARG A 489 0.24 -6.22 -9.25
CA ARG A 489 -0.28 -7.24 -10.19
C ARG A 489 -0.86 -8.33 -9.29
N VAL A 490 -2.14 -8.66 -9.43
CA VAL A 490 -2.80 -9.68 -8.58
C VAL A 490 -2.00 -10.99 -8.70
N LYS A 491 -1.14 -11.26 -7.71
CA LYS A 491 -0.36 -12.48 -7.63
C LYS A 491 -1.38 -13.58 -7.41
N GLN A 492 -1.66 -14.33 -8.48
CA GLN A 492 -2.61 -15.44 -8.43
C GLN A 492 -2.24 -16.33 -7.24
N GLU A 493 -3.14 -16.40 -6.27
CA GLU A 493 -2.89 -17.14 -5.03
C GLU A 493 -2.59 -18.60 -5.39
N LYS A 494 -1.68 -19.21 -4.62
CA LYS A 494 -1.18 -20.57 -4.81
C LYS A 494 -1.08 -21.26 -3.46
N PHE A 495 -1.26 -22.58 -3.47
CA PHE A 495 -1.06 -23.37 -2.28
C PHE A 495 0.44 -23.44 -1.90
N GLY A 496 0.70 -23.18 -0.63
CA GLY A 496 2.02 -23.26 0.00
C GLY A 496 2.34 -24.69 0.46
N LYS A 497 3.12 -24.82 1.55
CA LYS A 497 3.44 -26.14 2.10
C LYS A 497 2.19 -26.79 2.73
N PRO A 498 1.84 -28.03 2.38
CA PRO A 498 0.74 -28.75 3.02
C PRO A 498 1.14 -29.32 4.39
N TYR A 499 0.15 -29.69 5.19
CA TYR A 499 0.31 -30.49 6.40
C TYR A 499 -0.66 -31.68 6.41
N GLY A 500 -0.14 -32.82 6.84
CA GLY A 500 -0.82 -34.10 6.67
C GLY A 500 -0.96 -34.49 5.20
N SER A 501 -2.05 -35.15 4.84
CA SER A 501 -2.17 -35.87 3.56
C SER A 501 -2.87 -35.05 2.46
N VAL A 502 -2.26 -33.93 2.08
CA VAL A 502 -2.65 -33.13 0.90
C VAL A 502 -1.63 -33.30 -0.22
N ARG A 503 -2.11 -33.56 -1.43
CA ARG A 503 -1.35 -33.50 -2.68
C ARG A 503 -1.62 -32.16 -3.37
N ILE A 504 -0.58 -31.50 -3.89
CA ILE A 504 -0.69 -30.21 -4.58
C ILE A 504 -0.35 -30.41 -6.06
N GLU A 505 -1.18 -29.83 -6.93
CA GLU A 505 -1.18 -30.05 -8.39
C GLU A 505 -1.39 -28.73 -9.15
N GLY A 506 -1.24 -28.77 -10.47
CA GLY A 506 -1.61 -27.66 -11.36
C GLY A 506 -0.89 -26.34 -11.09
N ASN A 507 0.45 -26.35 -11.04
CA ASN A 507 1.27 -25.15 -10.73
C ASN A 507 0.89 -24.48 -9.39
N ASN A 508 0.61 -25.32 -8.39
CA ASN A 508 0.10 -25.00 -7.06
C ASN A 508 -1.29 -24.33 -7.02
N LEU A 509 -2.12 -24.51 -8.06
CA LEU A 509 -3.50 -24.00 -8.08
C LEU A 509 -4.53 -25.03 -7.60
N ILE A 510 -4.14 -26.29 -7.35
CA ILE A 510 -5.02 -27.35 -6.85
C ILE A 510 -4.41 -27.99 -5.60
N ALA A 511 -5.23 -28.19 -4.56
CA ALA A 511 -4.88 -28.98 -3.38
C ALA A 511 -5.97 -30.04 -3.15
N ALA A 512 -5.58 -31.30 -2.99
CA ALA A 512 -6.49 -32.44 -2.88
C ALA A 512 -6.10 -33.39 -1.73
N HIS A 513 -7.08 -33.90 -0.99
CA HIS A 513 -6.88 -34.87 0.08
C HIS A 513 -6.52 -36.25 -0.51
N CYS A 514 -5.34 -36.77 -0.17
CA CYS A 514 -4.80 -38.04 -0.69
C CYS A 514 -4.56 -39.11 0.39
N GLY A 515 -4.83 -38.82 1.66
CA GLY A 515 -4.70 -39.78 2.77
C GLY A 515 -5.96 -40.61 3.03
N THR A 516 -5.98 -41.30 4.17
CA THR A 516 -7.15 -42.03 4.68
C THR A 516 -8.30 -41.09 5.05
N LYS A 517 -9.54 -41.59 4.99
CA LYS A 517 -10.73 -40.96 5.59
C LYS A 517 -10.44 -40.55 7.05
N ASN A 518 -10.97 -39.40 7.48
CA ASN A 518 -10.69 -38.74 8.76
C ASN A 518 -9.22 -38.32 8.96
N GLY A 519 -8.42 -38.22 7.89
CA GLY A 519 -7.06 -37.74 7.95
C GLY A 519 -6.99 -36.24 8.30
N THR A 520 -5.86 -35.78 8.84
CA THR A 520 -5.56 -34.34 8.81
C THR A 520 -5.06 -33.98 7.43
N ALA A 521 -5.73 -33.04 6.75
CA ALA A 521 -5.32 -32.53 5.45
C ALA A 521 -5.53 -31.01 5.42
N LEU A 522 -4.46 -30.27 5.74
CA LEU A 522 -4.44 -28.83 5.88
C LEU A 522 -3.54 -28.19 4.83
N VAL A 523 -3.98 -27.06 4.27
CA VAL A 523 -3.16 -26.28 3.32
C VAL A 523 -3.42 -24.78 3.51
N ARG A 524 -2.37 -23.97 3.30
CA ARG A 524 -2.46 -22.50 3.29
C ARG A 524 -2.13 -21.96 1.90
N GLY A 525 -2.57 -20.72 1.65
CA GLY A 525 -2.05 -19.91 0.55
C GLY A 525 -0.58 -19.51 0.76
N VAL A 526 0.05 -18.98 -0.29
CA VAL A 526 1.34 -18.29 -0.22
C VAL A 526 1.18 -16.78 -0.11
N GLY A 527 -0.04 -16.26 -0.35
CA GLY A 527 -0.40 -14.87 -0.11
C GLY A 527 -0.20 -14.46 1.36
N GLU A 528 0.28 -13.24 1.53
CA GLU A 528 0.53 -12.60 2.83
C GLU A 528 -0.16 -11.24 2.83
N TYR A 529 -1.25 -11.14 3.57
CA TYR A 529 -2.19 -10.03 3.48
C TYR A 529 -2.14 -9.20 4.78
N SER A 530 -1.63 -7.97 4.69
CA SER A 530 -1.44 -7.05 5.83
C SER A 530 -2.18 -5.71 5.72
N SER A 531 -2.57 -5.33 4.50
CA SER A 531 -3.19 -4.05 4.15
C SER A 531 -3.91 -4.19 2.80
N GLY A 532 -4.88 -3.33 2.52
CA GLY A 532 -5.68 -3.37 1.30
C GLY A 532 -6.82 -4.41 1.31
N ILE A 533 -7.59 -4.39 0.22
CA ILE A 533 -8.70 -5.31 -0.03
C ILE A 533 -8.31 -6.30 -1.13
N HIS A 534 -8.31 -7.60 -0.81
CA HIS A 534 -7.87 -8.67 -1.70
C HIS A 534 -9.01 -9.61 -2.03
N LYS A 535 -9.14 -10.01 -3.30
CA LYS A 535 -10.14 -10.99 -3.76
C LYS A 535 -9.45 -12.30 -4.17
N ILE A 536 -9.99 -13.42 -3.71
CA ILE A 536 -9.47 -14.76 -3.95
C ILE A 536 -10.65 -15.66 -4.32
N ARG A 537 -10.68 -16.16 -5.57
CA ARG A 537 -11.71 -17.08 -6.04
C ARG A 537 -11.23 -18.53 -5.94
N PHE A 538 -12.10 -19.43 -5.51
CA PHE A 538 -11.83 -20.86 -5.52
C PHE A 538 -13.08 -21.71 -5.74
N LEU A 539 -12.88 -22.82 -6.45
CA LEU A 539 -13.84 -23.89 -6.61
C LEU A 539 -13.54 -24.98 -5.57
N PHE A 540 -14.48 -25.25 -4.68
CA PHE A 540 -14.45 -26.42 -3.80
C PHE A 540 -15.14 -27.60 -4.51
N LYS A 541 -14.56 -28.79 -4.39
CA LYS A 541 -15.19 -30.06 -4.72
C LYS A 541 -15.07 -30.99 -3.52
N LYS A 542 -16.21 -31.48 -3.03
CA LYS A 542 -16.29 -32.46 -1.96
C LYS A 542 -16.48 -33.86 -2.54
N SER A 543 -15.88 -34.87 -1.91
CA SER A 543 -16.13 -36.28 -2.20
C SER A 543 -17.38 -36.82 -1.48
N ASP A 544 -17.60 -36.33 -0.25
CA ASP A 544 -18.81 -36.60 0.54
C ASP A 544 -19.47 -35.27 0.89
N ILE A 545 -20.80 -35.21 0.78
CA ILE A 545 -21.55 -33.97 0.94
C ILE A 545 -21.69 -33.60 2.43
N ASP A 546 -21.69 -34.59 3.34
CA ASP A 546 -22.12 -34.41 4.73
C ASP A 546 -20.98 -34.02 5.70
N TYR A 547 -19.71 -34.19 5.29
CA TYR A 547 -18.53 -33.98 6.14
C TYR A 547 -18.02 -32.52 6.16
N ILE A 548 -17.09 -32.21 7.07
CA ILE A 548 -16.69 -30.84 7.39
C ILE A 548 -15.51 -30.37 6.53
N THR A 549 -15.80 -29.58 5.51
CA THR A 549 -14.81 -28.71 4.85
C THR A 549 -14.85 -27.33 5.51
N SER A 550 -13.68 -26.72 5.75
CA SER A 550 -13.61 -25.34 6.25
C SER A 550 -12.56 -24.49 5.51
N PHE A 551 -12.84 -23.19 5.40
CA PHE A 551 -11.96 -22.22 4.78
C PHE A 551 -11.98 -20.89 5.55
N GLY A 552 -10.91 -20.11 5.43
CA GLY A 552 -10.81 -18.80 6.07
C GLY A 552 -9.40 -18.23 6.02
N ILE A 553 -9.01 -17.53 7.09
CA ILE A 553 -7.67 -17.01 7.31
C ILE A 553 -7.05 -17.52 8.61
N VAL A 554 -5.73 -17.41 8.66
CA VAL A 554 -4.90 -17.60 9.84
C VAL A 554 -3.73 -16.59 9.79
N SER A 555 -3.21 -16.20 10.95
CA SER A 555 -1.95 -15.45 10.98
C SER A 555 -0.79 -16.32 10.48
N LYS A 556 0.11 -15.76 9.67
CA LYS A 556 1.38 -16.41 9.31
C LYS A 556 2.22 -16.79 10.54
N LEU A 557 2.06 -16.06 11.65
CA LEU A 557 2.77 -16.33 12.91
C LEU A 557 2.32 -17.63 13.60
N MET A 558 1.12 -18.13 13.30
CA MET A 558 0.64 -19.39 13.84
C MET A 558 1.32 -20.57 13.13
N SER A 559 1.91 -21.49 13.89
CA SER A 559 2.47 -22.74 13.36
C SER A 559 1.44 -23.52 12.52
N LEU A 560 1.92 -24.25 11.53
CA LEU A 560 1.09 -25.20 10.77
C LEU A 560 0.99 -26.56 11.49
N ASP A 561 1.84 -26.83 12.48
CA ASP A 561 1.80 -28.07 13.26
C ASP A 561 0.81 -27.98 14.43
N LEU A 562 -0.27 -28.75 14.34
CA LEU A 562 -1.31 -28.89 15.38
C LEU A 562 -0.77 -29.41 16.72
N LYS A 563 0.43 -30.02 16.75
CA LYS A 563 1.03 -30.56 17.97
C LYS A 563 1.75 -29.52 18.82
N THR A 564 1.99 -28.32 18.29
CA THR A 564 2.76 -27.26 18.95
C THR A 564 2.08 -25.89 18.85
N SER A 565 0.77 -25.85 18.66
CA SER A 565 0.02 -24.59 18.59
C SER A 565 -0.04 -23.93 19.97
N ASP A 566 0.76 -22.89 20.17
CA ASP A 566 0.56 -21.97 21.30
C ASP A 566 -0.88 -21.43 21.28
N SER A 567 -1.54 -21.43 22.44
CA SER A 567 -2.99 -21.31 22.55
C SER A 567 -3.55 -19.90 22.34
N SER A 568 -2.65 -18.96 22.04
CA SER A 568 -2.86 -17.52 21.90
C SER A 568 -3.54 -17.12 20.58
N TYR A 569 -3.21 -17.79 19.46
CA TYR A 569 -3.68 -17.41 18.13
C TYR A 569 -4.89 -18.23 17.66
N LYS A 570 -5.81 -17.57 16.95
CA LYS A 570 -7.07 -18.16 16.45
C LYS A 570 -7.22 -18.00 14.94
N CYS A 571 -7.74 -19.06 14.31
CA CYS A 571 -8.21 -19.02 12.92
C CYS A 571 -9.61 -18.42 12.82
N TYR A 572 -9.90 -17.72 11.73
CA TYR A 572 -11.19 -17.10 11.44
C TYR A 572 -11.70 -17.54 10.08
N GLY A 573 -12.94 -17.98 9.98
CA GLY A 573 -13.47 -18.55 8.74
C GLY A 573 -14.83 -19.20 8.90
N TRP A 574 -15.13 -20.17 8.05
CA TRP A 574 -16.43 -20.85 8.02
C TRP A 574 -16.28 -22.35 7.75
N ASN A 575 -17.24 -23.14 8.24
CA ASN A 575 -17.24 -24.60 8.19
C ASN A 575 -18.62 -25.14 7.76
N SER A 576 -18.66 -26.33 7.15
CA SER A 576 -19.89 -26.91 6.60
C SER A 576 -20.74 -27.73 7.57
N ASN A 577 -20.45 -27.73 8.88
CA ASN A 577 -21.30 -28.32 9.91
C ASN A 577 -21.05 -27.68 11.29
N ASP A 578 -22.06 -27.68 12.17
CA ASP A 578 -22.08 -26.92 13.43
C ASP A 578 -21.55 -27.68 14.65
N SER A 579 -21.64 -29.02 14.66
CA SER A 579 -21.73 -29.79 15.90
C SER A 579 -20.44 -30.45 16.42
N THR A 580 -19.41 -30.63 15.58
CA THR A 580 -18.15 -31.29 15.97
C THR A 580 -16.92 -30.66 15.33
N CYS A 581 -16.36 -29.64 16.00
CA CYS A 581 -14.92 -29.38 15.87
C CYS A 581 -14.14 -30.60 16.36
N ALA A 582 -13.06 -30.97 15.66
CA ALA A 582 -12.21 -32.09 16.07
C ALA A 582 -11.55 -31.80 17.44
N PRO A 583 -11.23 -32.81 18.27
CA PRO A 583 -10.62 -32.59 19.58
C PRO A 583 -9.34 -31.74 19.48
N GLY A 584 -9.36 -30.55 20.10
CA GLY A 584 -8.31 -29.52 20.01
C GLY A 584 -8.64 -28.31 19.13
N ALA A 585 -9.78 -28.28 18.42
CA ALA A 585 -10.17 -27.20 17.52
C ALA A 585 -11.09 -26.11 18.12
N ASP A 586 -11.08 -25.92 19.46
CA ASP A 586 -11.84 -24.89 20.22
C ASP A 586 -11.44 -23.42 19.92
N GLN A 587 -10.62 -23.22 18.88
CA GLN A 587 -10.00 -21.95 18.50
C GLN A 587 -10.61 -21.31 17.26
N LEU A 588 -11.40 -22.03 16.46
CA LEU A 588 -12.06 -21.48 15.28
C LEU A 588 -13.32 -20.68 15.67
N GLN A 589 -13.33 -19.36 15.43
CA GLN A 589 -14.58 -18.59 15.40
C GLN A 589 -15.28 -18.80 14.05
N CYS A 590 -15.75 -20.03 13.81
CA CYS A 590 -16.51 -20.37 12.63
C CYS A 590 -17.99 -19.97 12.73
N LYS A 591 -18.58 -19.61 11.58
CA LYS A 591 -20.03 -19.57 11.38
C LYS A 591 -20.43 -20.62 10.33
N ASN A 592 -21.58 -21.25 10.55
CA ASN A 592 -22.14 -22.32 9.70
C ASN A 592 -22.39 -21.86 8.24
N LEU A 593 -21.90 -22.64 7.28
CA LEU A 593 -22.10 -22.49 5.83
C LEU A 593 -23.48 -23.03 5.35
N GLN A 594 -24.57 -22.49 5.89
CA GLN A 594 -25.94 -22.94 5.57
C GLN A 594 -26.26 -22.95 4.06
N ASP A 595 -25.68 -22.03 3.27
CA ASP A 595 -25.87 -21.93 1.82
C ASP A 595 -24.99 -22.88 0.99
N MET A 596 -24.18 -23.73 1.62
CA MET A 596 -23.32 -24.75 0.97
C MET A 596 -23.70 -26.19 1.34
N ILE A 597 -24.66 -26.39 2.25
CA ILE A 597 -25.22 -27.70 2.56
C ILE A 597 -25.80 -28.33 1.27
N GLY A 598 -25.66 -29.65 1.12
CA GLY A 598 -26.16 -30.39 -0.04
C GLY A 598 -25.32 -30.26 -1.33
N GLN A 599 -24.17 -29.60 -1.31
CA GLN A 599 -23.38 -29.29 -2.52
C GLN A 599 -22.05 -30.06 -2.57
N ALA A 600 -21.90 -30.91 -3.58
CA ALA A 600 -20.63 -31.56 -3.91
C ALA A 600 -19.63 -30.64 -4.63
N VAL A 601 -20.10 -29.55 -5.26
CA VAL A 601 -19.25 -28.55 -5.94
C VAL A 601 -19.84 -27.16 -5.73
N PHE A 602 -19.01 -26.18 -5.36
CA PHE A 602 -19.41 -24.78 -5.21
C PHE A 602 -18.23 -23.81 -5.44
N GLU A 603 -18.50 -22.62 -5.97
CA GLU A 603 -17.50 -21.57 -6.22
C GLU A 603 -17.70 -20.40 -5.25
N ILE A 604 -16.60 -19.97 -4.62
CA ILE A 604 -16.55 -18.90 -3.63
C ILE A 604 -15.63 -17.79 -4.11
N GLU A 605 -16.07 -16.54 -3.93
CA GLU A 605 -15.18 -15.37 -3.89
C GLU A 605 -14.98 -14.94 -2.44
N LEU A 606 -13.77 -15.13 -1.92
CA LEU A 606 -13.34 -14.66 -0.60
C LEU A 606 -12.70 -13.28 -0.74
N THR A 607 -13.19 -12.31 0.02
CA THR A 607 -12.64 -10.96 0.13
C THR A 607 -11.98 -10.78 1.50
N LEU A 608 -10.70 -10.42 1.50
CA LEU A 608 -9.91 -10.08 2.69
C LEU A 608 -9.73 -8.56 2.72
N ASP A 609 -10.45 -7.88 3.61
CA ASP A 609 -10.39 -6.43 3.81
C ASP A 609 -9.55 -6.18 5.07
N CYS A 610 -8.24 -6.03 4.85
CA CYS A 610 -7.27 -5.94 5.94
C CYS A 610 -7.42 -4.61 6.69
N ASP A 611 -7.70 -3.53 5.96
CA ASP A 611 -7.76 -2.18 6.50
C ASP A 611 -8.94 -2.03 7.49
N ASN A 612 -10.12 -2.56 7.14
CA ASN A 612 -11.28 -2.63 8.05
C ASN A 612 -11.27 -3.89 8.94
N ARG A 613 -10.22 -4.70 8.89
CA ARG A 613 -10.03 -5.92 9.70
C ARG A 613 -11.20 -6.91 9.59
N ARG A 614 -11.67 -7.19 8.38
CA ARG A 614 -12.75 -8.16 8.14
C ARG A 614 -12.46 -9.12 6.99
N ILE A 615 -13.14 -10.25 7.02
CA ILE A 615 -13.24 -11.17 5.89
C ILE A 615 -14.71 -11.32 5.50
N SER A 616 -14.98 -11.46 4.21
CA SER A 616 -16.31 -11.78 3.70
C SER A 616 -16.22 -12.74 2.53
N TYR A 617 -17.23 -13.59 2.34
CA TYR A 617 -17.32 -14.40 1.12
C TYR A 617 -18.65 -14.17 0.40
N ILE A 618 -18.64 -14.37 -0.92
CA ILE A 618 -19.83 -14.50 -1.77
C ILE A 618 -19.82 -15.91 -2.37
N ASN A 619 -20.90 -16.65 -2.18
CA ASN A 619 -21.14 -17.93 -2.86
C ASN A 619 -21.69 -17.63 -4.25
N GLN A 620 -20.94 -17.91 -5.32
CA GLN A 620 -21.30 -17.48 -6.67
C GLN A 620 -22.58 -18.16 -7.19
N ARG A 621 -22.96 -19.33 -6.65
CA ARG A 621 -24.16 -20.08 -7.05
C ARG A 621 -25.44 -19.53 -6.38
N THR A 622 -25.34 -19.06 -5.14
CA THR A 622 -26.50 -18.58 -4.36
C THR A 622 -26.55 -17.07 -4.21
N GLN A 623 -25.47 -16.37 -4.58
CA GLN A 623 -25.22 -14.94 -4.34
C GLN A 623 -25.34 -14.51 -2.87
N ASN A 624 -25.38 -15.46 -1.92
CA ASN A 624 -25.34 -15.17 -0.50
C ASN A 624 -23.97 -14.65 -0.10
N ARG A 625 -23.96 -13.53 0.64
CA ARG A 625 -22.77 -12.90 1.20
C ARG A 625 -22.75 -13.05 2.73
N ARG A 626 -21.60 -13.43 3.30
CA ARG A 626 -21.39 -13.52 4.76
C ARG A 626 -20.15 -12.72 5.16
N GLU A 627 -20.17 -12.11 6.35
CA GLU A 627 -19.04 -11.35 6.92
C GLU A 627 -18.63 -11.81 8.32
N LEU A 628 -17.33 -11.61 8.62
CA LEU A 628 -16.68 -11.83 9.91
C LEU A 628 -15.68 -10.70 10.18
N ASN A 629 -15.82 -10.04 11.32
CA ASN A 629 -14.82 -9.08 11.82
C ASN A 629 -13.70 -9.86 12.54
N ILE A 630 -12.46 -9.43 12.37
CA ILE A 630 -11.26 -10.09 12.88
C ILE A 630 -10.69 -9.32 14.05
N ASP A 631 -10.55 -10.00 15.18
CA ASP A 631 -9.77 -9.49 16.30
C ASP A 631 -8.28 -9.72 16.02
N ILE A 632 -7.60 -8.67 15.56
CA ILE A 632 -6.16 -8.71 15.23
C ILE A 632 -5.26 -9.02 16.44
N THR A 633 -5.76 -8.97 17.69
CA THR A 633 -5.00 -9.45 18.85
C THR A 633 -4.91 -10.99 18.87
N LYS A 634 -5.86 -11.68 18.24
CA LYS A 634 -5.96 -13.14 18.15
C LYS A 634 -5.57 -13.67 16.77
N CYS A 635 -5.69 -12.86 15.72
CA CYS A 635 -5.21 -13.17 14.37
C CYS A 635 -4.44 -11.97 13.77
N PRO A 636 -3.19 -11.72 14.22
CA PRO A 636 -2.38 -10.61 13.72
C PRO A 636 -1.92 -10.81 12.28
N PHE A 637 -1.56 -9.70 11.62
CA PHE A 637 -1.03 -9.70 10.26
C PHE A 637 0.42 -10.27 10.19
N PRO A 638 0.88 -10.75 9.00
CA PRO A 638 0.08 -10.97 7.79
C PRO A 638 -0.86 -12.17 7.95
N TRP A 639 -2.04 -12.06 7.35
CA TRP A 639 -2.96 -13.18 7.18
C TRP A 639 -2.55 -14.03 5.98
N GLN A 640 -2.83 -15.33 6.04
CA GLN A 640 -2.78 -16.25 4.92
C GLN A 640 -4.14 -16.94 4.81
N VAL A 641 -4.61 -17.25 3.59
CA VAL A 641 -5.79 -18.13 3.46
C VAL A 641 -5.48 -19.53 3.94
N HIS A 642 -6.49 -20.19 4.50
CA HIS A 642 -6.39 -21.48 5.17
C HIS A 642 -7.55 -22.37 4.71
N PHE A 643 -7.25 -23.64 4.42
CA PHE A 643 -8.23 -24.65 3.99
C PHE A 643 -8.00 -25.96 4.74
N TYR A 644 -9.09 -26.58 5.16
CA TYR A 644 -9.13 -27.93 5.72
C TYR A 644 -10.00 -28.84 4.84
N LEU A 645 -9.43 -29.97 4.45
CA LEU A 645 -10.07 -31.04 3.69
C LEU A 645 -10.26 -32.24 4.63
N TYR A 646 -11.33 -33.01 4.48
CA TYR A 646 -11.68 -34.05 5.47
C TYR A 646 -11.79 -35.46 4.84
N GLU A 647 -12.41 -35.55 3.66
CA GLU A 647 -12.56 -36.81 2.94
C GLU A 647 -11.53 -36.99 1.85
N ILE A 648 -11.18 -38.25 1.57
CA ILE A 648 -10.30 -38.59 0.46
C ILE A 648 -10.93 -38.15 -0.87
N GLY A 649 -10.17 -37.40 -1.67
CA GLY A 649 -10.63 -36.81 -2.93
C GLY A 649 -11.32 -35.44 -2.81
N ASP A 650 -11.57 -34.93 -1.59
CA ASP A 650 -11.90 -33.51 -1.40
C ASP A 650 -10.79 -32.66 -2.04
N CYS A 651 -11.14 -31.62 -2.79
CA CYS A 651 -10.15 -30.70 -3.34
C CYS A 651 -10.64 -29.26 -3.46
N VAL A 652 -9.68 -28.34 -3.43
CA VAL A 652 -9.88 -26.92 -3.71
C VAL A 652 -9.02 -26.53 -4.89
N ARG A 653 -9.62 -25.82 -5.85
CA ARG A 653 -8.92 -25.22 -6.98
C ARG A 653 -9.02 -23.71 -6.90
N LEU A 654 -7.88 -23.04 -6.81
CA LEU A 654 -7.77 -21.59 -6.93
C LEU A 654 -8.06 -21.17 -8.37
N LEU A 655 -8.87 -20.13 -8.53
CA LEU A 655 -9.35 -19.61 -9.81
C LEU A 655 -8.74 -18.22 -10.09
N PRO A 656 -8.61 -17.81 -11.35
CA PRO A 656 -8.26 -16.42 -11.66
C PRO A 656 -9.34 -15.45 -11.14
N VAL A 657 -8.88 -14.31 -10.64
CA VAL A 657 -9.74 -13.14 -10.45
C VAL A 657 -10.08 -12.57 -11.84
N MET A 658 -11.33 -12.13 -12.03
CA MET A 658 -11.82 -11.47 -13.25
C MET A 658 -11.92 -9.97 -13.03
#